data_AF-A0A1H8KTZ9-F1
#
_entry.id   AF-A0A1H8KTZ9-F1
#
_cell.length_a   1.000
_cell.length_b   1.000
_cell.length_c   1.000
_cell.angle_alpha   90.00
_cell.angle_beta   90.00
_cell.angle_gamma   90.00
#
_symmetry.space_group_name_H-M   'P 1'
#
loop_
_entity.id
_entity.type
_entity.pdbx_description
1 polymer ?
#
loop_
_entity_poly.entity_id
_entity_poly.type
_entity_poly.pdbx_seq_one_letter_code
_entity_poly.pdbx_strand_id
1 'polypeptide(L)'
;MTQIGKIHLIGNAHLDPVWLWQWQEGYGEIKATFRSALDRLKEYPEFVFTRSCAAYYAWIEENAPDMFEEIKVRVAEGRWIIVGGWWIQPDCNLPSGESFARHGLYGQRYFQEKFGVMAKVGYNVDSFGHNGMLPQLLKKSGMDYYVFMRPEKHEKELDQNLFWWESEDGSRVLTFRLSDNYSTSWGTPFEDKVLNHGLMADADGHAHMTFYGVGNHGGGPTIGNLEVIQGLQEKFGKDRLVISTPNHYFAEIESTQPELPVLKDELQMHAVGCYSTHSESKENNRRAEHRLLNAEKFSSTANVLLGLKYPNEQLKVAWENVLFNQFHDIMGGCSIREAFQDARESYGEALHIAAKALNAATQRISWSIDTMKPEVRTLSKDKNWMSWEQGDLGTPFVVFNPLSWEVEVPVHANRKMSAVSDELGNPVPMQTVRASRTNGQDNWDTLFIARVPAMGYRVYWCYLTNESLSGSVDNPVIAEGHVLENEFLRVEFNANSGTIKRLVDKRTNTEVLDGPGAVPVVIDEYHSDTWGHGLHSYRELIGYFSDAEVKVLERGPLRGIIRVTSRYNGSTLRQDFTLHHHAAEVQVNVQLDWREKHKMLKLSFPVAVEQPESVSEIPYGFIRRETSGKEVPGQQWFDVYGQARGTGELRGLAILNTGKYAYDVMGSEARLTVVRSPIFADHYGERDDQVEYMDQGIQQFSYALVPHSGSWQESGIVRKGYELNVQPIGVWETYHEGPLSQLMEGIQIASVQVVATVFKQAEDGDGWILRCYETSGSSVETEIVVPLLNRSWHASFGKCEIKTFFIPSNSAHPVQEVNLIEYQ
;
A
#
# COMPACT_ATOMS: atom_id res chain seq x y z
N MET A 1 -43.08 29.87 -12.73
CA MET A 1 -42.38 28.58 -12.60
C MET A 1 -41.04 28.89 -11.95
N THR A 2 -40.65 28.18 -10.90
CA THR A 2 -39.31 28.33 -10.32
C THR A 2 -38.29 28.04 -11.41
N GLN A 3 -37.46 29.02 -11.75
CA GLN A 3 -36.38 28.82 -12.72
C GLN A 3 -35.34 27.92 -12.06
N ILE A 4 -35.02 26.80 -12.70
CA ILE A 4 -33.96 25.88 -12.27
C ILE A 4 -32.86 25.89 -13.33
N GLY A 5 -31.62 25.64 -12.92
CA GLY A 5 -30.46 25.45 -13.77
C GLY A 5 -30.52 24.12 -14.52
N LYS A 6 -29.54 23.90 -15.41
CA LYS A 6 -29.46 22.68 -16.23
C LYS A 6 -28.89 21.51 -15.45
N ILE A 7 -29.48 20.33 -15.63
CA ILE A 7 -29.11 19.09 -14.92
C ILE A 7 -28.86 17.96 -15.91
N HIS A 8 -27.73 17.27 -15.72
CA HIS A 8 -27.39 16.02 -16.37
C HIS A 8 -27.80 14.86 -15.45
N LEU A 9 -28.86 14.14 -15.84
CA LEU A 9 -29.39 12.99 -15.12
C LEU A 9 -28.56 11.76 -15.49
N ILE A 10 -27.84 11.21 -14.52
CA ILE A 10 -26.91 10.08 -14.71
C ILE A 10 -27.51 8.78 -14.17
N GLY A 11 -27.83 7.85 -15.07
CA GLY A 11 -28.33 6.52 -14.71
C GLY A 11 -27.20 5.65 -14.19
N ASN A 12 -27.26 5.25 -12.91
CA ASN A 12 -26.17 4.58 -12.19
C ASN A 12 -26.66 3.33 -11.47
N ALA A 13 -25.75 2.38 -11.28
CA ALA A 13 -25.90 1.27 -10.35
C ALA A 13 -24.61 1.12 -9.55
N HIS A 14 -24.55 1.75 -8.37
CA HIS A 14 -23.52 1.42 -7.40
C HIS A 14 -23.82 0.02 -6.84
N LEU A 15 -22.79 -0.82 -6.75
CA LEU A 15 -22.92 -2.22 -6.41
C LEU A 15 -21.64 -2.67 -5.74
N ASP A 16 -21.78 -3.10 -4.49
CA ASP A 16 -20.70 -3.67 -3.69
C ASP A 16 -20.65 -5.17 -3.99
N PRO A 17 -19.55 -5.67 -4.59
CA PRO A 17 -19.47 -7.08 -4.91
C PRO A 17 -19.34 -7.90 -3.63
N VAL A 18 -18.89 -7.28 -2.53
CA VAL A 18 -18.69 -7.84 -1.21
C VAL A 18 -18.99 -6.75 -0.19
N TRP A 19 -19.88 -7.03 0.77
CA TRP A 19 -20.14 -6.15 1.92
C TRP A 19 -20.81 -6.95 3.05
N LEU A 20 -22.15 -6.93 3.10
CA LEU A 20 -22.97 -7.77 3.98
C LEU A 20 -23.24 -9.16 3.41
N TRP A 21 -22.60 -9.46 2.28
CA TRP A 21 -22.67 -10.68 1.51
C TRP A 21 -21.28 -11.02 0.97
N GLN A 22 -21.10 -12.29 0.60
CA GLN A 22 -19.88 -12.76 -0.05
C GLN A 22 -19.88 -12.47 -1.56
N TRP A 23 -18.72 -12.58 -2.19
CA TRP A 23 -18.52 -12.21 -3.59
C TRP A 23 -19.38 -13.00 -4.59
N GLN A 24 -19.78 -14.23 -4.24
CA GLN A 24 -20.62 -15.09 -5.07
C GLN A 24 -22.04 -14.50 -5.23
N GLU A 25 -22.57 -13.89 -4.16
CA GLU A 25 -23.87 -13.21 -4.20
C GLU A 25 -23.77 -11.89 -4.96
N GLY A 26 -22.74 -11.08 -4.68
CA GLY A 26 -22.50 -9.83 -5.42
C GLY A 26 -22.33 -10.08 -6.93
N TYR A 27 -21.70 -11.19 -7.32
CA TYR A 27 -21.65 -11.62 -8.72
C TYR A 27 -23.05 -11.96 -9.28
N GLY A 28 -23.88 -12.68 -8.53
CA GLY A 28 -25.29 -12.89 -8.88
C GLY A 28 -26.01 -11.56 -9.16
N GLU A 29 -25.82 -10.58 -8.28
CA GLU A 29 -26.46 -9.28 -8.37
C GLU A 29 -25.93 -8.43 -9.55
N ILE A 30 -24.64 -8.54 -9.89
CA ILE A 30 -24.09 -7.89 -11.09
C ILE A 30 -24.81 -8.37 -12.34
N LYS A 31 -25.05 -9.69 -12.47
CA LYS A 31 -25.79 -10.24 -13.62
C LYS A 31 -27.22 -9.70 -13.67
N ALA A 32 -27.92 -9.69 -12.53
CA ALA A 32 -29.29 -9.20 -12.45
C ALA A 32 -29.38 -7.70 -12.82
N THR A 33 -28.47 -6.89 -12.27
CA THR A 33 -28.35 -5.46 -12.56
C THR A 33 -28.07 -5.20 -14.04
N PHE A 34 -27.14 -5.94 -14.65
CA PHE A 34 -26.78 -5.74 -16.06
C PHE A 34 -27.93 -6.14 -17.00
N ARG A 35 -28.61 -7.26 -16.72
CA ARG A 35 -29.81 -7.67 -17.46
C ARG A 35 -30.91 -6.61 -17.36
N SER A 36 -31.19 -6.13 -16.15
CA SER A 36 -32.20 -5.08 -15.92
C SER A 36 -31.87 -3.81 -16.72
N ALA A 37 -30.63 -3.35 -16.69
CA ALA A 37 -30.19 -2.19 -17.46
C ALA A 37 -30.35 -2.37 -18.97
N LEU A 38 -29.99 -3.55 -19.51
CA LEU A 38 -30.18 -3.88 -20.92
C LEU A 38 -31.67 -3.91 -21.31
N ASP A 39 -32.55 -4.36 -20.43
CA ASP A 39 -34.00 -4.35 -20.67
C ASP A 39 -34.55 -2.91 -20.70
N ARG A 40 -34.12 -2.06 -19.75
CA ARG A 40 -34.46 -0.63 -19.78
C ARG A 40 -33.96 0.06 -21.05
N LEU A 41 -32.76 -0.28 -21.54
CA LEU A 41 -32.21 0.25 -22.80
C LEU A 41 -33.05 -0.15 -24.04
N LYS A 42 -33.72 -1.31 -24.01
CA LYS A 42 -34.67 -1.75 -25.05
C LYS A 42 -36.00 -1.02 -24.94
N GLU A 43 -36.50 -0.82 -23.73
CA GLU A 43 -37.82 -0.22 -23.47
C GLU A 43 -37.84 1.30 -23.63
N TYR A 44 -36.75 1.99 -23.27
CA TYR A 44 -36.65 3.44 -23.26
C TYR A 44 -35.51 3.91 -24.18
N PRO A 45 -35.80 4.39 -25.41
CA PRO A 45 -34.77 4.75 -26.39
C PRO A 45 -33.80 5.87 -25.97
N GLU A 46 -34.24 6.78 -25.10
CA GLU A 46 -33.43 7.90 -24.60
C GLU A 46 -32.58 7.52 -23.37
N PHE A 47 -32.81 6.35 -22.77
CA PHE A 47 -32.11 5.93 -21.56
C PHE A 47 -30.63 5.68 -21.84
N VAL A 48 -29.78 6.09 -20.88
CA VAL A 48 -28.34 5.85 -20.88
C VAL A 48 -27.94 5.29 -19.52
N PHE A 49 -27.19 4.19 -19.54
CA PHE A 49 -26.70 3.53 -18.33
C PHE A 49 -25.21 3.75 -18.16
N THR A 50 -24.76 4.04 -16.94
CA THR A 50 -23.35 4.25 -16.58
C THR A 50 -22.90 3.19 -15.58
N ARG A 51 -21.72 2.57 -15.83
CA ARG A 51 -21.21 1.51 -14.97
C ARG A 51 -19.68 1.44 -14.91
N SER A 52 -19.16 1.28 -13.69
CA SER A 52 -17.74 1.13 -13.36
C SER A 52 -17.32 -0.34 -13.11
N CYS A 53 -16.05 -0.54 -12.72
CA CYS A 53 -15.39 -1.80 -12.33
C CYS A 53 -15.18 -2.79 -13.49
N ALA A 54 -13.95 -2.88 -14.02
CA ALA A 54 -13.62 -3.84 -15.07
C ALA A 54 -13.83 -5.30 -14.64
N ALA A 55 -13.61 -5.64 -13.37
CA ALA A 55 -13.83 -6.99 -12.84
C ALA A 55 -15.26 -7.49 -13.08
N TYR A 56 -16.25 -6.59 -13.05
CA TYR A 56 -17.65 -6.98 -13.25
C TYR A 56 -17.88 -7.40 -14.69
N TYR A 57 -17.28 -6.69 -15.65
CA TYR A 57 -17.37 -7.04 -17.05
C TYR A 57 -16.61 -8.33 -17.35
N ALA A 58 -15.44 -8.55 -16.74
CA ALA A 58 -14.69 -9.80 -16.87
C ALA A 58 -15.52 -11.00 -16.40
N TRP A 59 -16.20 -10.88 -15.26
CA TRP A 59 -17.15 -11.87 -14.77
C TRP A 59 -18.32 -12.11 -15.75
N ILE A 60 -18.85 -11.07 -16.38
CA ILE A 60 -19.96 -11.23 -17.33
C ILE A 60 -19.48 -11.87 -18.64
N GLU A 61 -18.30 -11.50 -19.13
CA GLU A 61 -17.63 -12.13 -20.28
C GLU A 61 -17.47 -13.63 -20.07
N GLU A 62 -17.02 -14.04 -18.88
CA GLU A 62 -16.78 -15.44 -18.55
C GLU A 62 -18.07 -16.27 -18.41
N ASN A 63 -19.07 -15.77 -17.67
CA ASN A 63 -20.24 -16.58 -17.29
C ASN A 63 -21.52 -16.28 -18.08
N ALA A 64 -21.60 -15.15 -18.80
CA ALA A 64 -22.78 -14.75 -19.56
C ALA A 64 -22.39 -14.07 -20.90
N PRO A 65 -21.68 -14.79 -21.79
CA PRO A 65 -21.10 -14.21 -23.00
C PRO A 65 -22.13 -13.58 -23.95
N ASP A 66 -23.34 -14.13 -24.04
CA ASP A 66 -24.42 -13.54 -24.86
C ASP A 66 -24.83 -12.15 -24.34
N MET A 67 -24.89 -11.99 -23.02
CA MET A 67 -25.17 -10.70 -22.38
C MET A 67 -24.00 -9.73 -22.55
N PHE A 68 -22.77 -10.24 -22.54
CA PHE A 68 -21.58 -9.44 -22.82
C PHE A 68 -21.58 -8.86 -24.24
N GLU A 69 -21.98 -9.64 -25.24
CA GLU A 69 -22.13 -9.14 -26.61
C GLU A 69 -23.27 -8.12 -26.74
N GLU A 70 -24.40 -8.29 -26.02
CA GLU A 70 -25.42 -7.24 -25.94
C GLU A 70 -24.83 -5.94 -25.36
N ILE A 71 -24.02 -6.02 -24.31
CA ILE A 71 -23.36 -4.84 -23.71
C ILE A 71 -22.44 -4.16 -24.72
N LYS A 72 -21.62 -4.92 -25.46
CA LYS A 72 -20.73 -4.36 -26.50
C LYS A 72 -21.49 -3.55 -27.54
N VAL A 73 -22.67 -4.03 -27.97
CA VAL A 73 -23.55 -3.26 -28.88
C VAL A 73 -23.98 -1.95 -28.23
N ARG A 74 -24.42 -1.98 -26.95
CA ARG A 74 -24.86 -0.75 -26.24
C ARG A 74 -23.73 0.24 -25.97
N VAL A 75 -22.50 -0.25 -25.77
CA VAL A 75 -21.32 0.60 -25.65
C VAL A 75 -21.02 1.28 -26.99
N ALA A 76 -21.06 0.54 -28.10
CA ALA A 76 -20.85 1.10 -29.44
C ALA A 76 -21.94 2.12 -29.84
N GLU A 77 -23.17 1.93 -29.37
CA GLU A 77 -24.28 2.89 -29.52
C GLU A 77 -24.11 4.16 -28.67
N GLY A 78 -23.18 4.17 -27.70
CA GLY A 78 -23.03 5.28 -26.74
C GLY A 78 -24.14 5.35 -25.70
N ARG A 79 -24.85 4.25 -25.45
CA ARG A 79 -25.96 4.17 -24.48
C ARG A 79 -25.62 3.34 -23.24
N TRP A 80 -24.50 2.64 -23.27
CA TRP A 80 -23.86 2.04 -22.11
C TRP A 80 -22.48 2.68 -21.93
N ILE A 81 -22.30 3.38 -20.81
CA ILE A 81 -21.14 4.24 -20.58
C ILE A 81 -20.23 3.60 -19.56
N ILE A 82 -19.00 3.36 -19.98
CA ILE A 82 -17.93 2.85 -19.13
C ILE A 82 -17.26 4.03 -18.42
N VAL A 83 -17.21 3.96 -17.10
CA VAL A 83 -16.51 4.92 -16.21
C VAL A 83 -15.63 4.15 -15.21
N GLY A 84 -14.88 4.87 -14.38
CA GLY A 84 -14.02 4.30 -13.35
C GLY A 84 -12.61 4.02 -13.83
N GLY A 85 -12.46 3.35 -14.99
CA GLY A 85 -11.14 3.04 -15.57
C GLY A 85 -10.26 2.11 -14.72
N TRP A 86 -10.78 1.63 -13.59
CA TRP A 86 -10.10 0.77 -12.63
C TRP A 86 -10.70 -0.63 -12.60
N TRP A 87 -9.91 -1.58 -12.10
CA TRP A 87 -10.34 -2.97 -11.90
C TRP A 87 -11.60 -3.09 -11.02
N ILE A 88 -11.62 -2.34 -9.91
CA ILE A 88 -12.74 -2.23 -8.96
C ILE A 88 -12.89 -0.76 -8.52
N GLN A 89 -13.81 -0.46 -7.59
CA GLN A 89 -13.85 0.80 -6.84
C GLN A 89 -13.09 0.62 -5.50
N PRO A 90 -11.78 0.92 -5.44
CA PRO A 90 -10.97 0.59 -4.28
C PRO A 90 -11.17 1.56 -3.11
N ASP A 91 -10.70 1.20 -1.92
CA ASP A 91 -10.33 2.20 -0.92
C ASP A 91 -9.26 3.14 -1.52
N CYS A 92 -9.41 4.45 -1.35
CA CYS A 92 -8.53 5.43 -1.99
C CYS A 92 -7.39 5.95 -1.10
N ASN A 93 -7.07 5.28 0.02
CA ASN A 93 -6.01 5.70 0.95
C ASN A 93 -4.98 4.59 1.23
N LEU A 94 -5.46 3.35 1.41
CA LEU A 94 -4.69 2.23 1.93
C LEU A 94 -3.90 1.45 0.85
N PRO A 95 -4.39 1.28 -0.40
CA PRO A 95 -3.58 0.66 -1.45
C PRO A 95 -2.31 1.46 -1.75
N SER A 96 -1.23 0.78 -2.13
CA SER A 96 0.01 1.45 -2.53
C SER A 96 -0.17 2.24 -3.84
N GLY A 97 0.74 3.18 -4.11
CA GLY A 97 0.77 3.91 -5.38
C GLY A 97 0.84 2.99 -6.59
N GLU A 98 1.56 1.85 -6.45
CA GLU A 98 1.64 0.88 -7.52
C GLU A 98 0.34 0.12 -7.74
N SER A 99 -0.42 -0.17 -6.69
CA SER A 99 -1.76 -0.76 -6.83
C SER A 99 -2.73 0.13 -7.61
N PHE A 100 -2.71 1.46 -7.40
CA PHE A 100 -3.50 2.38 -8.25
C PHE A 100 -3.06 2.38 -9.71
N ALA A 101 -1.75 2.30 -9.94
CA ALA A 101 -1.20 2.11 -11.27
C ALA A 101 -1.69 0.81 -11.92
N ARG A 102 -1.76 -0.31 -11.17
CA ARG A 102 -2.28 -1.59 -11.67
C ARG A 102 -3.79 -1.58 -11.88
N HIS A 103 -4.54 -0.90 -11.03
CA HIS A 103 -5.95 -0.63 -11.25
C HIS A 103 -6.17 0.05 -12.61
N GLY A 104 -5.42 1.11 -12.91
CA GLY A 104 -5.46 1.80 -14.20
C GLY A 104 -5.02 0.90 -15.35
N LEU A 105 -3.87 0.22 -15.21
CA LEU A 105 -3.29 -0.65 -16.23
C LEU A 105 -4.27 -1.74 -16.67
N TYR A 106 -4.80 -2.52 -15.72
CA TYR A 106 -5.69 -3.63 -16.05
C TYR A 106 -7.11 -3.16 -16.38
N GLY A 107 -7.62 -2.14 -15.70
CA GLY A 107 -8.95 -1.60 -15.96
C GLY A 107 -9.06 -0.99 -17.36
N GLN A 108 -8.19 -0.03 -17.69
CA GLN A 108 -8.24 0.67 -18.97
C GLN A 108 -7.93 -0.24 -20.15
N ARG A 109 -6.92 -1.12 -20.03
CA ARG A 109 -6.59 -2.05 -21.11
C ARG A 109 -7.68 -3.07 -21.33
N TYR A 110 -8.31 -3.58 -20.27
CA TYR A 110 -9.47 -4.45 -20.42
C TYR A 110 -10.59 -3.76 -21.22
N PHE A 111 -10.92 -2.50 -20.87
CA PHE A 111 -11.96 -1.78 -21.60
C PHE A 111 -11.57 -1.49 -23.06
N GLN A 112 -10.31 -1.10 -23.29
CA GLN A 112 -9.81 -0.85 -24.65
C GLN A 112 -9.82 -2.13 -25.50
N GLU A 113 -9.41 -3.27 -24.94
CA GLU A 113 -9.39 -4.56 -25.62
C GLU A 113 -10.81 -5.03 -25.98
N LYS A 114 -11.73 -4.99 -25.02
CA LYS A 114 -13.06 -5.62 -25.17
C LYS A 114 -14.09 -4.72 -25.84
N PHE A 115 -14.00 -3.42 -25.64
CA PHE A 115 -15.01 -2.44 -26.08
C PHE A 115 -14.46 -1.37 -27.03
N GLY A 116 -13.14 -1.30 -27.24
CA GLY A 116 -12.52 -0.30 -28.10
C GLY A 116 -12.51 1.11 -27.52
N VAL A 117 -12.81 1.27 -26.22
CA VAL A 117 -12.88 2.56 -25.54
C VAL A 117 -12.15 2.51 -24.19
N MET A 118 -11.61 3.64 -23.75
CA MET A 118 -11.13 3.84 -22.38
C MET A 118 -12.08 4.75 -21.60
N ALA A 119 -12.14 4.57 -20.28
CA ALA A 119 -12.87 5.46 -19.41
C ALA A 119 -12.12 6.80 -19.29
N LYS A 120 -12.83 7.91 -19.48
CA LYS A 120 -12.27 9.27 -19.27
C LYS A 120 -12.48 9.81 -17.86
N VAL A 121 -13.43 9.22 -17.14
CA VAL A 121 -13.90 9.67 -15.82
C VAL A 121 -13.52 8.60 -14.81
N GLY A 122 -12.58 8.91 -13.92
CA GLY A 122 -12.38 8.14 -12.70
C GLY A 122 -13.62 8.25 -11.82
N TYR A 123 -14.01 7.15 -11.19
CA TYR A 123 -15.34 7.03 -10.61
C TYR A 123 -15.27 6.17 -9.36
N ASN A 124 -15.41 6.79 -8.19
CA ASN A 124 -15.43 6.09 -6.92
C ASN A 124 -16.27 6.85 -5.91
N VAL A 125 -17.54 6.50 -5.82
CA VAL A 125 -18.52 7.28 -5.06
C VAL A 125 -18.47 6.98 -3.56
N ASP A 126 -18.06 5.79 -3.14
CA ASP A 126 -18.25 5.32 -1.77
C ASP A 126 -16.93 5.04 -1.02
N SER A 127 -15.79 5.50 -1.54
CA SER A 127 -14.49 5.37 -0.85
C SER A 127 -14.43 6.24 0.41
N PHE A 128 -13.73 5.77 1.44
CA PHE A 128 -13.67 6.39 2.76
C PHE A 128 -12.56 7.46 2.85
N GLY A 129 -12.67 8.45 1.96
CA GLY A 129 -11.69 9.50 1.71
C GLY A 129 -10.80 9.18 0.51
N HIS A 130 -10.00 10.17 0.07
CA HIS A 130 -9.15 10.06 -1.11
C HIS A 130 -7.80 10.79 -0.94
N ASN A 131 -6.70 10.09 -1.20
CA ASN A 131 -5.36 10.65 -1.07
C ASN A 131 -5.05 11.75 -2.12
N GLY A 132 -4.20 12.71 -1.75
CA GLY A 132 -3.86 13.88 -2.59
C GLY A 132 -3.06 13.57 -3.87
N MET A 133 -2.56 12.35 -4.08
CA MET A 133 -1.84 11.95 -5.30
C MET A 133 -2.75 11.35 -6.39
N LEU A 134 -4.05 11.16 -6.10
CA LEU A 134 -4.98 10.61 -7.09
C LEU A 134 -5.07 11.42 -8.40
N PRO A 135 -5.06 12.77 -8.42
CA PRO A 135 -5.06 13.51 -9.69
C PRO A 135 -3.95 13.05 -10.65
N GLN A 136 -2.72 12.87 -10.16
CA GLN A 136 -1.63 12.35 -10.97
C GLN A 136 -1.86 10.91 -11.45
N LEU A 137 -2.30 10.03 -10.54
CA LEU A 137 -2.58 8.63 -10.83
C LEU A 137 -3.70 8.46 -11.88
N LEU A 138 -4.76 9.25 -11.77
CA LEU A 138 -5.88 9.30 -12.71
C LEU A 138 -5.42 9.81 -14.08
N LYS A 139 -4.74 10.96 -14.10
CA LYS A 139 -4.27 11.61 -15.33
C LYS A 139 -3.32 10.71 -16.12
N LYS A 140 -2.34 10.12 -15.43
CA LYS A 140 -1.40 9.17 -16.05
C LYS A 140 -2.02 7.78 -16.30
N SER A 141 -3.28 7.56 -15.94
CA SER A 141 -4.10 6.40 -16.35
C SER A 141 -5.13 6.76 -17.45
N GLY A 142 -5.01 7.93 -18.08
CA GLY A 142 -5.90 8.35 -19.18
C GLY A 142 -7.26 8.89 -18.72
N MET A 143 -7.41 9.27 -17.45
CA MET A 143 -8.64 9.84 -16.90
C MET A 143 -8.44 11.32 -16.56
N ASP A 144 -9.18 12.18 -17.23
CA ASP A 144 -9.11 13.64 -17.08
C ASP A 144 -10.07 14.19 -16.03
N TYR A 145 -11.05 13.37 -15.64
CA TYR A 145 -12.15 13.74 -14.78
C TYR A 145 -12.29 12.79 -13.60
N TYR A 146 -12.88 13.28 -12.51
CA TYR A 146 -13.16 12.46 -11.33
C TYR A 146 -14.55 12.73 -10.76
N VAL A 147 -15.22 11.67 -10.31
CA VAL A 147 -16.52 11.73 -9.64
C VAL A 147 -16.47 10.92 -8.35
N PHE A 148 -16.87 11.57 -7.25
CA PHE A 148 -16.91 10.97 -5.92
C PHE A 148 -18.07 11.54 -5.09
N MET A 149 -18.47 10.87 -4.01
CA MET A 149 -19.45 11.41 -3.05
C MET A 149 -18.83 11.68 -1.69
N ARG A 150 -18.00 10.77 -1.17
CA ARG A 150 -17.44 10.87 0.18
C ARG A 150 -16.01 11.43 0.20
N PRO A 151 -15.64 12.33 1.12
CA PRO A 151 -16.44 12.86 2.23
C PRO A 151 -17.54 13.82 1.79
N GLU A 152 -18.63 13.82 2.56
CA GLU A 152 -19.78 14.70 2.35
C GLU A 152 -19.49 16.14 2.82
N LYS A 153 -20.40 17.08 2.50
CA LYS A 153 -20.22 18.51 2.84
C LYS A 153 -19.99 18.77 4.33
N HIS A 154 -20.65 18.01 5.20
CA HIS A 154 -20.52 18.17 6.65
C HIS A 154 -19.19 17.63 7.22
N GLU A 155 -18.48 16.84 6.43
CA GLU A 155 -17.20 16.22 6.79
C GLU A 155 -16.01 17.00 6.22
N LYS A 156 -16.13 17.45 4.96
CA LYS A 156 -15.16 18.32 4.28
C LYS A 156 -15.90 19.44 3.57
N GLU A 157 -15.76 20.66 4.09
CA GLU A 157 -16.26 21.83 3.41
C GLU A 157 -15.40 22.12 2.17
N LEU A 158 -16.07 22.34 1.04
CA LEU A 158 -15.48 22.73 -0.24
C LEU A 158 -16.28 23.91 -0.77
N ASP A 159 -15.61 24.87 -1.43
CA ASP A 159 -16.24 26.08 -1.97
C ASP A 159 -17.35 25.76 -2.97
N GLN A 160 -17.12 24.77 -3.83
CA GLN A 160 -18.04 24.29 -4.86
C GLN A 160 -17.95 22.77 -4.99
N ASN A 161 -18.99 22.16 -5.56
CA ASN A 161 -18.97 20.74 -5.88
C ASN A 161 -18.19 20.43 -7.15
N LEU A 162 -17.92 21.41 -8.01
CA LEU A 162 -17.08 21.31 -9.19
C LEU A 162 -15.78 22.08 -8.95
N PHE A 163 -14.62 21.45 -9.13
CA PHE A 163 -13.32 22.06 -8.85
C PHE A 163 -12.19 21.36 -9.60
N TRP A 164 -11.05 22.03 -9.74
CA TRP A 164 -9.79 21.39 -10.16
C TRP A 164 -9.13 20.74 -8.95
N TRP A 165 -8.92 19.42 -8.99
CA TRP A 165 -8.14 18.73 -7.97
C TRP A 165 -6.72 18.53 -8.45
N GLU A 166 -5.73 19.01 -7.70
CA GLU A 166 -4.33 19.05 -8.12
C GLU A 166 -3.41 18.34 -7.11
N SER A 167 -2.56 17.45 -7.63
CA SER A 167 -1.51 16.75 -6.89
C SER A 167 -0.25 17.61 -6.74
N GLU A 168 0.68 17.20 -5.86
CA GLU A 168 1.92 17.95 -5.58
C GLU A 168 2.82 18.13 -6.83
N ASP A 169 2.73 17.25 -7.83
CA ASP A 169 3.45 17.38 -9.11
C ASP A 169 2.83 18.42 -10.06
N GLY A 170 1.64 18.94 -9.73
CA GLY A 170 0.89 19.87 -10.56
C GLY A 170 -0.08 19.20 -11.54
N SER A 171 -0.15 17.86 -11.59
CA SER A 171 -1.19 17.16 -12.32
C SER A 171 -2.56 17.48 -11.75
N ARG A 172 -3.52 17.80 -12.62
CA ARG A 172 -4.89 18.13 -12.22
C ARG A 172 -5.94 17.37 -13.00
N VAL A 173 -7.04 17.03 -12.32
CA VAL A 173 -8.26 16.45 -12.91
C VAL A 173 -9.46 17.30 -12.50
N LEU A 174 -10.40 17.48 -13.43
CA LEU A 174 -11.63 18.21 -13.15
C LEU A 174 -12.60 17.30 -12.40
N THR A 175 -12.97 17.72 -11.20
CA THR A 175 -13.59 16.85 -10.20
C THR A 175 -14.98 17.35 -9.84
N PHE A 176 -15.94 16.43 -9.78
CA PHE A 176 -17.30 16.70 -9.32
C PHE A 176 -17.65 15.85 -8.08
N ARG A 177 -17.93 16.52 -6.95
CA ARG A 177 -18.51 15.91 -5.75
C ARG A 177 -20.02 15.85 -5.86
N LEU A 178 -20.60 14.68 -5.61
CA LEU A 178 -22.06 14.53 -5.52
C LEU A 178 -22.61 15.34 -4.33
N SER A 179 -23.66 16.13 -4.56
CA SER A 179 -24.31 16.93 -3.50
C SER A 179 -25.19 16.12 -2.55
N ASP A 180 -25.64 14.95 -3.01
CA ASP A 180 -26.59 14.05 -2.36
C ASP A 180 -26.21 12.62 -2.76
N ASN A 181 -26.84 11.62 -2.17
CA ASN A 181 -26.54 10.21 -2.36
C ASN A 181 -26.52 9.78 -3.85
N TYR A 182 -25.76 8.75 -4.20
CA TYR A 182 -25.66 8.26 -5.59
C TYR A 182 -26.87 7.41 -6.06
N SER A 183 -27.92 7.32 -5.23
CA SER A 183 -29.11 6.50 -5.44
C SER A 183 -30.42 7.31 -5.38
N THR A 184 -31.55 6.61 -5.43
CA THR A 184 -32.91 7.17 -5.24
C THR A 184 -33.70 6.44 -4.15
N SER A 185 -33.14 5.37 -3.58
CA SER A 185 -33.83 4.53 -2.59
C SER A 185 -33.74 5.09 -1.16
N TRP A 186 -32.82 6.02 -0.94
CA TRP A 186 -32.50 6.56 0.37
C TRP A 186 -32.39 8.09 0.31
N GLY A 187 -32.68 8.75 1.43
CA GLY A 187 -32.56 10.20 1.55
C GLY A 187 -33.69 10.97 0.87
N THR A 188 -33.33 12.01 0.13
CA THR A 188 -34.28 12.94 -0.51
C THR A 188 -35.04 12.26 -1.65
N PRO A 189 -36.39 12.41 -1.72
CA PRO A 189 -37.17 11.90 -2.85
C PRO A 189 -36.59 12.36 -4.19
N PHE A 190 -36.61 11.46 -5.19
CA PHE A 190 -35.88 11.71 -6.43
C PHE A 190 -36.29 12.99 -7.17
N GLU A 191 -37.58 13.33 -7.21
CA GLU A 191 -38.05 14.59 -7.80
C GLU A 191 -37.46 15.80 -7.08
N ASP A 192 -37.54 15.83 -5.75
CA ASP A 192 -37.00 16.92 -4.93
C ASP A 192 -35.48 17.05 -5.08
N LYS A 193 -34.77 15.92 -5.18
CA LYS A 193 -33.33 15.89 -5.44
C LYS A 193 -32.98 16.56 -6.77
N VAL A 194 -33.70 16.23 -7.85
CA VAL A 194 -33.50 16.88 -9.16
C VAL A 194 -33.77 18.38 -9.08
N LEU A 195 -34.83 18.79 -8.39
CA LEU A 195 -35.17 20.20 -8.23
C LEU A 195 -34.13 20.96 -7.41
N ASN A 196 -33.66 20.39 -6.29
CA ASN A 196 -32.63 20.98 -5.43
C ASN A 196 -31.31 21.16 -6.19
N HIS A 197 -30.88 20.14 -6.93
CA HIS A 197 -29.68 20.26 -7.77
C HIS A 197 -29.90 21.29 -8.89
N GLY A 198 -31.12 21.39 -9.43
CA GLY A 198 -31.51 22.44 -10.36
C GLY A 198 -31.32 23.85 -9.78
N LEU A 199 -31.71 24.07 -8.52
CA LEU A 199 -31.48 25.35 -7.84
C LEU A 199 -29.98 25.62 -7.60
N MET A 200 -29.20 24.59 -7.25
CA MET A 200 -27.75 24.70 -7.13
C MET A 200 -27.10 25.09 -8.46
N ALA A 201 -27.47 24.42 -9.55
CA ALA A 201 -26.96 24.73 -10.89
C ALA A 201 -27.29 26.16 -11.36
N ASP A 202 -28.47 26.68 -10.98
CA ASP A 202 -28.81 28.09 -11.26
C ASP A 202 -27.94 29.05 -10.45
N ALA A 203 -27.70 28.72 -9.17
CA ALA A 203 -26.89 29.53 -8.27
C ALA A 203 -25.39 29.54 -8.63
N ASP A 204 -24.85 28.38 -8.99
CA ASP A 204 -23.44 28.21 -9.36
C ASP A 204 -23.16 28.68 -10.80
N GLY A 205 -24.21 28.90 -11.61
CA GLY A 205 -24.12 29.42 -12.97
C GLY A 205 -23.63 28.41 -14.01
N HIS A 206 -23.55 27.13 -13.66
CA HIS A 206 -23.18 26.04 -14.55
C HIS A 206 -24.04 24.79 -14.29
N ALA A 207 -24.03 23.84 -15.22
CA ALA A 207 -24.82 22.61 -15.08
C ALA A 207 -24.32 21.75 -13.90
N HIS A 208 -25.19 20.88 -13.36
CA HIS A 208 -24.84 19.87 -12.35
C HIS A 208 -25.20 18.45 -12.80
N MET A 209 -24.58 17.45 -12.18
CA MET A 209 -25.00 16.05 -12.31
C MET A 209 -25.95 15.64 -11.19
N THR A 210 -26.96 14.83 -11.54
CA THR A 210 -27.85 14.16 -10.58
C THR A 210 -27.91 12.68 -10.88
N PHE A 211 -27.47 11.87 -9.93
CA PHE A 211 -27.42 10.42 -10.07
C PHE A 211 -28.76 9.79 -9.70
N TYR A 212 -29.16 8.73 -10.43
CA TYR A 212 -30.36 7.96 -10.14
C TYR A 212 -30.16 6.45 -10.33
N GLY A 213 -30.86 5.65 -9.51
CA GLY A 213 -30.76 4.20 -9.43
C GLY A 213 -31.07 3.68 -8.02
N VAL A 214 -31.03 2.35 -7.81
CA VAL A 214 -31.37 1.74 -6.52
C VAL A 214 -30.23 1.81 -5.48
N GLY A 215 -29.00 1.38 -5.81
CA GLY A 215 -27.80 1.53 -4.97
C GLY A 215 -27.40 0.28 -4.15
N ASN A 216 -26.19 0.33 -3.57
CA ASN A 216 -25.45 -0.61 -2.67
C ASN A 216 -25.45 -2.10 -3.08
N HIS A 217 -26.63 -2.70 -3.24
CA HIS A 217 -26.79 -4.05 -3.78
C HIS A 217 -27.35 -4.01 -5.21
N GLY A 218 -26.85 -3.10 -6.06
CA GLY A 218 -27.21 -3.05 -7.47
C GLY A 218 -28.58 -2.40 -7.77
N GLY A 219 -29.45 -3.13 -8.46
CA GLY A 219 -30.81 -2.72 -8.83
C GLY A 219 -30.98 -1.63 -9.92
N GLY A 220 -29.94 -0.85 -10.23
CA GLY A 220 -29.90 0.13 -11.33
C GLY A 220 -31.08 1.11 -11.43
N PRO A 221 -31.22 1.86 -12.55
CA PRO A 221 -32.39 2.70 -12.76
C PRO A 221 -33.70 1.92 -12.97
N THR A 222 -34.75 2.32 -12.24
CA THR A 222 -36.07 1.69 -12.30
C THR A 222 -36.98 2.35 -13.35
N ILE A 223 -38.04 1.65 -13.75
CA ILE A 223 -39.13 2.22 -14.58
C ILE A 223 -39.70 3.47 -13.92
N GLY A 224 -39.94 3.44 -12.60
CA GLY A 224 -40.44 4.60 -11.85
C GLY A 224 -39.50 5.80 -11.91
N ASN A 225 -38.18 5.60 -11.89
CA ASN A 225 -37.24 6.71 -12.09
C ASN A 225 -37.40 7.34 -13.48
N LEU A 226 -37.55 6.52 -14.52
CA LEU A 226 -37.69 6.98 -15.91
C LEU A 226 -39.02 7.71 -16.13
N GLU A 227 -40.11 7.25 -15.53
CA GLU A 227 -41.41 7.92 -15.56
C GLU A 227 -41.37 9.30 -14.86
N VAL A 228 -40.71 9.38 -13.70
CA VAL A 228 -40.49 10.67 -13.00
C VAL A 228 -39.66 11.62 -13.86
N ILE A 229 -38.61 11.14 -14.53
CA ILE A 229 -37.80 11.96 -15.45
C ILE A 229 -38.66 12.49 -16.60
N GLN A 230 -39.50 11.66 -17.21
CA GLN A 230 -40.40 12.09 -18.28
C GLN A 230 -41.36 13.19 -17.80
N GLY A 231 -42.00 13.02 -16.65
CA GLY A 231 -42.88 14.03 -16.07
C GLY A 231 -42.15 15.35 -15.77
N LEU A 232 -40.92 15.29 -15.29
CA LEU A 232 -40.10 16.48 -15.05
C LEU A 232 -39.66 17.15 -16.35
N GLN A 233 -39.30 16.39 -17.38
CA GLN A 233 -38.97 16.91 -18.70
C GLN A 233 -40.18 17.58 -19.38
N GLU A 234 -41.39 17.06 -19.21
CA GLU A 234 -42.62 17.72 -19.68
C GLU A 234 -42.85 19.08 -19.00
N LYS A 235 -42.49 19.18 -17.72
CA LYS A 235 -42.67 20.40 -16.90
C LYS A 235 -41.59 21.46 -17.12
N PHE A 236 -40.32 21.05 -17.23
CA PHE A 236 -39.16 21.96 -17.25
C PHE A 236 -38.40 22.00 -18.59
N GLY A 237 -38.69 21.06 -19.50
CA GLY A 237 -38.04 20.94 -20.81
C GLY A 237 -36.85 19.97 -20.82
N LYS A 238 -36.70 19.26 -21.94
CA LYS A 238 -35.60 18.29 -22.17
C LYS A 238 -34.22 18.93 -22.24
N ASP A 239 -34.12 20.19 -22.67
CA ASP A 239 -32.85 20.92 -22.74
C ASP A 239 -32.33 21.30 -21.34
N ARG A 240 -33.24 21.39 -20.36
CA ARG A 240 -32.92 21.69 -18.97
C ARG A 240 -32.59 20.43 -18.18
N LEU A 241 -33.37 19.37 -18.37
CA LEU A 241 -33.20 18.10 -17.67
C LEU A 241 -32.78 17.03 -18.68
N VAL A 242 -31.48 16.84 -18.83
CA VAL A 242 -30.88 16.04 -19.90
C VAL A 242 -30.57 14.64 -19.36
N ILE A 243 -31.15 13.59 -19.97
CA ILE A 243 -30.65 12.22 -19.74
C ILE A 243 -29.27 12.14 -20.35
N SER A 244 -28.26 11.88 -19.53
CA SER A 244 -26.87 12.19 -19.89
C SER A 244 -25.87 11.20 -19.30
N THR A 245 -24.60 11.47 -19.58
CA THR A 245 -23.43 10.74 -19.12
C THR A 245 -22.48 11.68 -18.39
N PRO A 246 -21.60 11.18 -17.52
CA PRO A 246 -20.53 11.99 -16.95
C PRO A 246 -19.62 12.59 -18.03
N ASN A 247 -19.34 11.86 -19.11
CA ASN A 247 -18.54 12.35 -20.23
C ASN A 247 -19.18 13.58 -20.89
N HIS A 248 -20.49 13.57 -21.10
CA HIS A 248 -21.22 14.70 -21.70
C HIS A 248 -21.25 15.91 -20.76
N TYR A 249 -21.43 15.67 -19.45
CA TYR A 249 -21.37 16.73 -18.45
C TYR A 249 -20.02 17.46 -18.48
N PHE A 250 -18.90 16.73 -18.39
CA PHE A 250 -17.58 17.36 -18.36
C PHE A 250 -17.23 18.05 -19.68
N ALA A 251 -17.63 17.49 -20.83
CA ALA A 251 -17.47 18.14 -22.13
C ALA A 251 -18.22 19.49 -22.20
N GLU A 252 -19.41 19.58 -21.59
CA GLU A 252 -20.15 20.83 -21.49
C GLU A 252 -19.45 21.85 -20.58
N ILE A 253 -18.97 21.43 -19.41
CA ILE A 253 -18.20 22.28 -18.50
C ILE A 253 -16.93 22.82 -19.17
N GLU A 254 -16.20 21.98 -19.92
CA GLU A 254 -15.03 22.42 -20.68
C GLU A 254 -15.37 23.43 -21.78
N SER A 255 -16.56 23.34 -22.37
CA SER A 255 -17.02 24.27 -23.39
C SER A 255 -17.40 25.64 -22.81
N THR A 256 -17.91 25.68 -21.59
CA THR A 256 -18.34 26.91 -20.91
C THR A 256 -17.22 27.56 -20.09
N GLN A 257 -16.19 26.80 -19.71
CA GLN A 257 -15.01 27.24 -18.95
C GLN A 257 -15.36 28.12 -17.75
N PRO A 258 -16.18 27.63 -16.80
CA PRO A 258 -16.46 28.37 -15.59
C PRO A 258 -15.17 28.62 -14.80
N GLU A 259 -15.14 29.70 -14.02
CA GLU A 259 -14.06 29.95 -13.07
C GLU A 259 -14.24 29.01 -11.87
N LEU A 260 -13.28 28.10 -11.67
CA LEU A 260 -13.37 27.02 -10.68
C LEU A 260 -12.22 27.10 -9.66
N PRO A 261 -12.49 26.78 -8.38
CA PRO A 261 -11.45 26.70 -7.37
C PRO A 261 -10.49 25.54 -7.65
N VAL A 262 -9.26 25.64 -7.12
CA VAL A 262 -8.26 24.58 -7.16
C VAL A 262 -8.06 24.04 -5.75
N LEU A 263 -8.33 22.75 -5.56
CA LEU A 263 -8.04 22.04 -4.31
C LEU A 263 -6.67 21.37 -4.41
N LYS A 264 -5.76 21.71 -3.48
CA LYS A 264 -4.42 21.11 -3.33
C LYS A 264 -4.28 20.41 -1.97
N ASP A 265 -5.17 19.45 -1.74
CA ASP A 265 -5.30 18.75 -0.47
C ASP A 265 -5.85 17.34 -0.72
N GLU A 266 -5.83 16.49 0.29
CA GLU A 266 -6.60 15.24 0.30
C GLU A 266 -8.10 15.50 0.55
N LEU A 267 -8.93 14.52 0.19
CA LEU A 267 -10.35 14.53 0.46
C LEU A 267 -10.62 13.65 1.68
N GLN A 268 -10.47 14.23 2.87
CA GLN A 268 -10.68 13.61 4.18
C GLN A 268 -11.64 14.47 5.03
N MET A 269 -12.39 13.95 6.01
CA MET A 269 -12.40 12.58 6.56
C MET A 269 -13.76 11.90 6.39
N HIS A 270 -13.78 10.57 6.22
CA HIS A 270 -15.00 9.77 6.27
C HIS A 270 -14.67 8.36 6.81
N ALA A 271 -15.55 7.79 7.64
CA ALA A 271 -15.42 6.44 8.22
C ALA A 271 -13.99 6.15 8.75
N VAL A 272 -13.52 6.96 9.70
CA VAL A 272 -12.13 6.92 10.19
C VAL A 272 -11.71 5.59 10.82
N GLY A 273 -12.69 4.79 11.23
CA GLY A 273 -12.46 3.45 11.72
C GLY A 273 -11.91 2.50 10.66
N CYS A 274 -12.28 2.68 9.40
CA CYS A 274 -11.91 1.80 8.29
C CYS A 274 -10.40 1.73 8.03
N TYR A 275 -9.64 2.71 8.52
CA TYR A 275 -8.19 2.75 8.39
C TYR A 275 -7.48 1.64 9.19
N SER A 276 -8.12 1.08 10.23
CA SER A 276 -7.48 0.13 11.16
C SER A 276 -8.29 -1.14 11.48
N THR A 277 -9.55 -1.24 11.09
CA THR A 277 -10.34 -2.49 11.24
C THR A 277 -9.84 -3.62 10.37
N HIS A 278 -9.94 -4.85 10.86
CA HIS A 278 -9.53 -6.06 10.16
C HIS A 278 -8.05 -6.05 9.75
N SER A 279 -7.18 -6.16 10.76
CA SER A 279 -5.73 -6.07 10.66
C SER A 279 -5.12 -7.07 9.67
N GLU A 280 -5.68 -8.28 9.56
CA GLU A 280 -5.14 -9.33 8.68
C GLU A 280 -5.23 -8.95 7.20
N SER A 281 -6.35 -8.39 6.73
CA SER A 281 -6.50 -7.98 5.32
C SER A 281 -5.48 -6.90 4.96
N LYS A 282 -5.27 -5.94 5.87
CA LYS A 282 -4.32 -4.84 5.69
C LYS A 282 -2.87 -5.34 5.64
N GLU A 283 -2.50 -6.27 6.52
CA GLU A 283 -1.19 -6.92 6.49
C GLU A 283 -1.00 -7.73 5.19
N ASN A 284 -2.00 -8.55 4.82
CA ASN A 284 -1.95 -9.37 3.61
C ASN A 284 -1.84 -8.51 2.34
N ASN A 285 -2.54 -7.37 2.26
CA ASN A 285 -2.42 -6.43 1.16
C ASN A 285 -0.98 -5.95 1.00
N ARG A 286 -0.39 -5.35 2.06
CA ARG A 286 0.99 -4.83 2.00
C ARG A 286 1.99 -5.92 1.63
N ARG A 287 1.83 -7.10 2.21
CA ARG A 287 2.71 -8.25 1.96
C ARG A 287 2.59 -8.75 0.52
N ALA A 288 1.38 -8.77 -0.04
CA ALA A 288 1.13 -9.18 -1.42
C ALA A 288 1.70 -8.15 -2.42
N GLU A 289 1.47 -6.85 -2.20
CA GLU A 289 2.00 -5.76 -3.03
C GLU A 289 3.54 -5.85 -3.16
N HIS A 290 4.26 -5.89 -2.03
CA HIS A 290 5.71 -5.98 -2.07
C HIS A 290 6.22 -7.31 -2.65
N ARG A 291 5.55 -8.43 -2.34
CA ARG A 291 5.99 -9.74 -2.85
C ARG A 291 5.81 -9.85 -4.37
N LEU A 292 4.70 -9.33 -4.91
CA LEU A 292 4.46 -9.30 -6.35
C LEU A 292 5.49 -8.42 -7.05
N LEU A 293 5.76 -7.22 -6.52
CA LEU A 293 6.80 -6.34 -7.07
C LEU A 293 8.18 -7.01 -7.09
N ASN A 294 8.54 -7.72 -6.02
CA ASN A 294 9.82 -8.45 -5.98
C ASN A 294 9.84 -9.63 -6.96
N ALA A 295 8.73 -10.36 -7.09
CA ALA A 295 8.60 -11.45 -8.05
C ALA A 295 8.76 -10.95 -9.49
N GLU A 296 8.18 -9.80 -9.83
CA GLU A 296 8.31 -9.18 -11.15
C GLU A 296 9.75 -8.76 -11.44
N LYS A 297 10.40 -8.08 -10.50
CA LYS A 297 11.80 -7.63 -10.65
C LYS A 297 12.71 -8.81 -10.94
N PHE A 298 12.67 -9.86 -10.11
CA PHE A 298 13.57 -10.99 -10.31
C PHE A 298 13.15 -11.89 -11.47
N SER A 299 11.86 -12.04 -11.78
CA SER A 299 11.44 -12.75 -12.99
C SER A 299 11.95 -12.06 -14.25
N SER A 300 11.95 -10.72 -14.26
CA SER A 300 12.52 -9.91 -15.33
C SER A 300 14.03 -10.07 -15.39
N THR A 301 14.74 -9.96 -14.26
CA THR A 301 16.19 -10.20 -14.18
C THR A 301 16.57 -11.59 -14.68
N ALA A 302 15.85 -12.64 -14.27
CA ALA A 302 16.10 -14.00 -14.73
C ALA A 302 15.80 -14.20 -16.22
N ASN A 303 14.82 -13.47 -16.76
CA ASN A 303 14.56 -13.47 -18.19
C ASN A 303 15.71 -12.80 -18.96
N VAL A 304 16.12 -11.60 -18.56
CA VAL A 304 17.21 -10.84 -19.21
C VAL A 304 18.52 -11.63 -19.20
N LEU A 305 18.91 -12.17 -18.04
CA LEU A 305 20.20 -12.83 -17.90
C LEU A 305 20.23 -14.24 -18.51
N LEU A 306 19.11 -14.96 -18.46
CA LEU A 306 19.11 -16.42 -18.60
C LEU A 306 17.97 -16.98 -19.46
N GLY A 307 17.14 -16.12 -20.05
CA GLY A 307 16.00 -16.50 -20.89
C GLY A 307 14.88 -17.22 -20.15
N LEU A 308 14.82 -17.12 -18.81
CA LEU A 308 13.71 -17.73 -18.06
C LEU A 308 12.39 -17.05 -18.46
N LYS A 309 11.39 -17.82 -18.89
CA LYS A 309 10.09 -17.26 -19.29
C LYS A 309 9.46 -16.46 -18.15
N TYR A 310 9.12 -15.20 -18.42
CA TYR A 310 8.41 -14.35 -17.48
C TYR A 310 6.97 -14.85 -17.28
N PRO A 311 6.51 -15.06 -16.04
CA PRO A 311 5.20 -15.66 -15.76
C PRO A 311 4.07 -14.60 -15.78
N ASN A 312 3.88 -13.93 -16.93
CA ASN A 312 2.92 -12.81 -17.09
C ASN A 312 1.50 -13.19 -16.61
N GLU A 313 0.90 -14.23 -17.20
CA GLU A 313 -0.47 -14.66 -16.87
C GLU A 313 -0.68 -14.95 -15.39
N GLN A 314 0.28 -15.64 -14.74
CA GLN A 314 0.14 -15.96 -13.32
C GLN A 314 0.24 -14.70 -12.46
N LEU A 315 1.20 -13.81 -12.76
CA LEU A 315 1.35 -12.55 -12.02
C LEU A 315 0.16 -11.63 -12.23
N LYS A 316 -0.45 -11.62 -13.42
CA LYS A 316 -1.68 -10.90 -13.71
C LYS A 316 -2.84 -11.38 -12.82
N VAL A 317 -3.10 -12.68 -12.77
CA VAL A 317 -4.12 -13.27 -11.87
C VAL A 317 -3.87 -12.90 -10.41
N ALA A 318 -2.61 -12.98 -9.96
CA ALA A 318 -2.26 -12.64 -8.58
C ALA A 318 -2.51 -11.15 -8.27
N TRP A 319 -2.22 -10.25 -9.21
CA TRP A 319 -2.56 -8.84 -9.07
C TRP A 319 -4.07 -8.60 -9.12
N GLU A 320 -4.81 -9.22 -10.03
CA GLU A 320 -6.29 -9.09 -10.09
C GLU A 320 -6.95 -9.50 -8.77
N ASN A 321 -6.43 -10.55 -8.10
CA ASN A 321 -6.84 -10.93 -6.74
C ASN A 321 -6.53 -9.84 -5.70
N VAL A 322 -5.33 -9.27 -5.70
CA VAL A 322 -4.97 -8.15 -4.80
C VAL A 322 -5.88 -6.96 -5.03
N LEU A 323 -6.04 -6.53 -6.29
CA LEU A 323 -6.85 -5.38 -6.67
C LEU A 323 -8.34 -5.58 -6.35
N PHE A 324 -8.87 -6.80 -6.49
CA PHE A 324 -10.25 -7.08 -6.10
C PHE A 324 -10.45 -6.89 -4.58
N ASN A 325 -9.52 -7.40 -3.76
CA ASN A 325 -9.58 -7.26 -2.31
C ASN A 325 -9.23 -5.86 -1.79
N GLN A 326 -8.83 -4.94 -2.68
CA GLN A 326 -8.69 -3.52 -2.38
C GLN A 326 -10.01 -2.76 -2.49
N PHE A 327 -11.11 -3.44 -2.87
CA PHE A 327 -12.47 -2.88 -2.80
C PHE A 327 -12.72 -2.22 -1.44
N HIS A 328 -13.38 -1.06 -1.43
CA HIS A 328 -13.43 -0.20 -0.25
C HIS A 328 -14.04 -0.89 0.99
N ASP A 329 -15.02 -1.79 0.86
CA ASP A 329 -15.57 -2.50 2.01
C ASP A 329 -14.70 -3.66 2.54
N ILE A 330 -13.91 -4.29 1.67
CA ILE A 330 -12.95 -5.33 2.07
C ILE A 330 -11.74 -4.65 2.69
N MET A 331 -11.15 -3.68 2.00
CA MET A 331 -9.94 -2.98 2.45
C MET A 331 -10.22 -2.08 3.65
N GLY A 332 -11.39 -1.46 3.70
CA GLY A 332 -11.91 -0.71 4.84
C GLY A 332 -12.25 -1.59 6.04
N GLY A 333 -12.25 -2.93 5.89
CA GLY A 333 -12.45 -3.84 7.02
C GLY A 333 -13.85 -3.72 7.62
N CYS A 334 -14.88 -3.55 6.78
CA CYS A 334 -16.25 -3.29 7.21
C CYS A 334 -17.30 -4.22 6.58
N SER A 335 -16.87 -5.43 6.21
CA SER A 335 -17.70 -6.51 5.69
C SER A 335 -18.04 -7.55 6.78
N ILE A 336 -18.89 -8.51 6.43
CA ILE A 336 -19.15 -9.70 7.28
C ILE A 336 -17.91 -10.60 7.39
N ARG A 337 -17.90 -11.48 8.39
CA ARG A 337 -16.77 -12.37 8.69
C ARG A 337 -16.41 -13.26 7.50
N GLU A 338 -17.41 -13.80 6.81
CA GLU A 338 -17.27 -14.76 5.72
C GLU A 338 -16.57 -14.11 4.51
N ALA A 339 -16.87 -12.84 4.23
CA ALA A 339 -16.18 -12.07 3.20
C ALA A 339 -14.66 -11.97 3.46
N PHE A 340 -14.25 -11.84 4.72
CA PHE A 340 -12.82 -11.83 5.06
C PHE A 340 -12.17 -13.22 4.98
N GLN A 341 -12.94 -14.30 5.11
CA GLN A 341 -12.44 -15.65 4.85
C GLN A 341 -12.13 -15.82 3.36
N ASP A 342 -13.03 -15.38 2.48
CA ASP A 342 -12.80 -15.36 1.02
C ASP A 342 -11.58 -14.50 0.68
N ALA A 343 -11.46 -13.30 1.27
CA ALA A 343 -10.33 -12.41 1.05
C ALA A 343 -9.01 -13.06 1.49
N ARG A 344 -8.98 -13.77 2.63
CA ARG A 344 -7.81 -14.52 3.10
C ARG A 344 -7.36 -15.58 2.09
N GLU A 345 -8.31 -16.31 1.50
CA GLU A 345 -8.02 -17.33 0.48
C GLU A 345 -7.47 -16.70 -0.81
N SER A 346 -8.09 -15.62 -1.28
CA SER A 346 -7.67 -14.89 -2.48
C SER A 346 -6.28 -14.25 -2.33
N TYR A 347 -5.98 -13.62 -1.19
CA TYR A 347 -4.62 -13.16 -0.86
C TYR A 347 -3.64 -14.33 -0.75
N GLY A 348 -4.08 -15.47 -0.23
CA GLY A 348 -3.29 -16.70 -0.15
C GLY A 348 -2.81 -17.18 -1.53
N GLU A 349 -3.70 -17.19 -2.52
CA GLU A 349 -3.35 -17.51 -3.91
C GLU A 349 -2.34 -16.50 -4.49
N ALA A 350 -2.61 -15.20 -4.35
CA ALA A 350 -1.72 -14.15 -4.85
C ALA A 350 -0.30 -14.26 -4.26
N LEU A 351 -0.22 -14.44 -2.93
CA LEU A 351 1.05 -14.64 -2.22
C LEU A 351 1.77 -15.91 -2.67
N HIS A 352 1.04 -16.99 -2.94
CA HIS A 352 1.62 -18.26 -3.39
C HIS A 352 2.16 -18.17 -4.82
N ILE A 353 1.42 -17.54 -5.74
CA ILE A 353 1.88 -17.31 -7.11
C ILE A 353 3.16 -16.46 -7.10
N ALA A 354 3.16 -15.35 -6.37
CA ALA A 354 4.33 -14.48 -6.23
C ALA A 354 5.52 -15.26 -5.62
N ALA A 355 5.28 -16.13 -4.63
CA ALA A 355 6.29 -17.00 -4.05
C ALA A 355 6.96 -17.89 -5.09
N LYS A 356 6.15 -18.55 -5.93
CA LYS A 356 6.65 -19.49 -6.95
C LYS A 356 7.44 -18.77 -8.02
N ALA A 357 6.94 -17.64 -8.51
CA ALA A 357 7.62 -16.83 -9.51
C ALA A 357 8.98 -16.32 -8.97
N LEU A 358 8.97 -15.73 -7.77
CA LEU A 358 10.19 -15.23 -7.12
C LEU A 358 11.21 -16.35 -6.89
N ASN A 359 10.78 -17.49 -6.34
CA ASN A 359 11.66 -18.62 -6.10
C ASN A 359 12.21 -19.22 -7.40
N ALA A 360 11.39 -19.37 -8.45
CA ALA A 360 11.86 -19.86 -9.73
C ALA A 360 12.94 -18.95 -10.32
N ALA A 361 12.74 -17.63 -10.23
CA ALA A 361 13.70 -16.63 -10.69
C ALA A 361 15.02 -16.67 -9.89
N THR A 362 14.94 -16.60 -8.56
CA THR A 362 16.16 -16.58 -7.71
C THR A 362 16.93 -17.88 -7.78
N GLN A 363 16.27 -19.03 -7.83
CA GLN A 363 16.92 -20.35 -8.01
C GLN A 363 17.58 -20.46 -9.38
N ARG A 364 16.92 -19.98 -10.45
CA ARG A 364 17.50 -19.99 -11.80
C ARG A 364 18.75 -19.11 -11.86
N ILE A 365 18.71 -17.94 -11.23
CA ILE A 365 19.87 -17.04 -11.16
C ILE A 365 20.98 -17.68 -10.32
N SER A 366 20.69 -18.14 -9.09
CA SER A 366 21.69 -18.70 -8.18
C SER A 366 22.41 -19.92 -8.75
N TRP A 367 21.67 -20.82 -9.43
CA TRP A 367 22.22 -21.99 -10.10
C TRP A 367 23.05 -21.67 -11.35
N SER A 368 23.08 -20.41 -11.77
CA SER A 368 23.86 -19.96 -12.94
C SER A 368 25.06 -19.11 -12.55
N ILE A 369 25.29 -18.87 -11.26
CA ILE A 369 26.46 -18.18 -10.75
C ILE A 369 27.62 -19.16 -10.70
N ASP A 370 28.80 -18.79 -11.21
CA ASP A 370 29.99 -19.61 -11.04
C ASP A 370 30.43 -19.62 -9.58
N THR A 371 30.19 -20.75 -8.92
CA THR A 371 30.63 -21.05 -7.56
C THR A 371 31.67 -22.16 -7.54
N MET A 372 32.20 -22.59 -8.70
CA MET A 372 33.21 -23.63 -8.73
C MET A 372 34.54 -23.08 -8.22
N LYS A 373 35.20 -23.82 -7.33
CA LYS A 373 36.56 -23.53 -6.88
C LYS A 373 37.52 -24.58 -7.45
N PRO A 374 38.71 -24.21 -7.94
CA PRO A 374 39.68 -25.15 -8.53
C PRO A 374 40.05 -26.33 -7.63
N GLU A 375 39.96 -26.15 -6.31
CA GLU A 375 40.28 -27.14 -5.29
C GLU A 375 39.18 -28.20 -5.10
N VAL A 376 37.96 -27.96 -5.61
CA VAL A 376 36.82 -28.88 -5.50
C VAL A 376 37.03 -30.04 -6.47
N ARG A 377 37.27 -31.24 -5.91
CA ARG A 377 37.52 -32.46 -6.69
C ARG A 377 36.27 -33.33 -6.87
N THR A 378 35.37 -33.31 -5.90
CA THR A 378 34.15 -34.12 -5.87
C THR A 378 33.04 -33.36 -5.14
N LEU A 379 31.82 -33.42 -5.65
CA LEU A 379 30.64 -32.89 -4.95
C LEU A 379 30.15 -33.93 -3.93
N SER A 380 30.49 -33.75 -2.66
CA SER A 380 30.02 -34.62 -1.57
C SER A 380 29.49 -33.81 -0.38
N LYS A 381 28.81 -34.50 0.55
CA LYS A 381 28.36 -33.93 1.83
C LYS A 381 29.00 -34.63 3.04
N ASP A 382 30.20 -35.18 2.86
CA ASP A 382 30.82 -36.05 3.87
C ASP A 382 31.16 -35.29 5.16
N LYS A 383 31.41 -33.98 5.07
CA LYS A 383 31.67 -33.10 6.23
C LYS A 383 30.40 -32.85 7.06
N ASN A 384 29.26 -32.64 6.41
CA ASN A 384 27.99 -32.33 7.07
C ASN A 384 26.80 -32.56 6.12
N TRP A 385 25.77 -33.28 6.56
CA TRP A 385 24.61 -33.66 5.73
C TRP A 385 23.77 -32.47 5.20
N MET A 386 23.86 -31.29 5.82
CA MET A 386 23.18 -30.07 5.37
C MET A 386 24.07 -29.23 4.46
N SER A 387 25.38 -29.20 4.70
CA SER A 387 26.37 -28.37 4.00
C SER A 387 26.96 -29.08 2.78
N TRP A 388 27.37 -28.32 1.77
CA TRP A 388 28.14 -28.86 0.64
C TRP A 388 29.64 -28.62 0.78
N GLU A 389 30.08 -27.94 1.85
CA GLU A 389 31.48 -27.55 2.07
C GLU A 389 32.48 -28.70 1.86
N GLN A 390 33.48 -28.44 1.02
CA GLN A 390 34.62 -29.31 0.75
C GLN A 390 35.88 -28.74 1.39
N GLY A 391 36.58 -29.53 2.23
CA GLY A 391 37.73 -29.02 2.98
C GLY A 391 37.32 -27.81 3.83
N ASP A 392 38.05 -26.69 3.70
CA ASP A 392 37.72 -25.40 4.31
C ASP A 392 37.38 -24.34 3.24
N LEU A 393 36.74 -24.76 2.15
CA LEU A 393 36.43 -23.88 1.01
C LEU A 393 35.11 -23.11 1.17
N GLY A 394 34.34 -23.35 2.23
CA GLY A 394 33.06 -22.69 2.52
C GLY A 394 31.92 -23.11 1.57
N THR A 395 30.67 -22.98 2.02
CA THR A 395 29.46 -23.19 1.19
C THR A 395 28.95 -21.85 0.67
N PRO A 396 28.63 -21.72 -0.62
CA PRO A 396 28.11 -20.48 -1.17
C PRO A 396 26.68 -20.21 -0.68
N PHE A 397 26.43 -18.95 -0.34
CA PHE A 397 25.16 -18.40 0.07
C PHE A 397 24.90 -17.10 -0.69
N VAL A 398 23.93 -17.12 -1.60
CA VAL A 398 23.61 -15.99 -2.47
C VAL A 398 22.57 -15.12 -1.78
N VAL A 399 22.84 -13.82 -1.69
CA VAL A 399 21.90 -12.83 -1.14
C VAL A 399 21.43 -11.91 -2.25
N PHE A 400 20.12 -11.79 -2.43
CA PHE A 400 19.46 -10.95 -3.43
C PHE A 400 18.83 -9.72 -2.78
N ASN A 401 18.97 -8.56 -3.42
CA ASN A 401 18.38 -7.30 -3.00
C ASN A 401 17.35 -6.80 -4.05
N PRO A 402 16.04 -6.76 -3.72
CA PRO A 402 15.01 -6.25 -4.63
C PRO A 402 14.92 -4.71 -4.74
N LEU A 403 15.61 -3.96 -3.88
CA LEU A 403 15.51 -2.50 -3.80
C LEU A 403 16.40 -1.83 -4.84
N SER A 404 16.04 -0.60 -5.24
CA SER A 404 16.75 0.15 -6.30
C SER A 404 17.98 0.92 -5.79
N TRP A 405 18.50 0.56 -4.62
CA TRP A 405 19.74 1.07 -4.03
C TRP A 405 20.47 -0.07 -3.33
N GLU A 406 21.77 0.09 -3.14
CA GLU A 406 22.57 -0.84 -2.34
C GLU A 406 22.10 -0.81 -0.89
N VAL A 407 21.99 -1.99 -0.27
CA VAL A 407 21.59 -2.13 1.13
C VAL A 407 22.68 -2.82 1.94
N GLU A 408 22.85 -2.35 3.17
CA GLU A 408 23.63 -3.02 4.20
C GLU A 408 22.66 -3.55 5.26
N VAL A 409 22.43 -4.86 5.28
CA VAL A 409 21.32 -5.47 6.02
C VAL A 409 21.73 -6.76 6.73
N PRO A 410 21.11 -7.05 7.89
CA PRO A 410 21.29 -8.31 8.59
C PRO A 410 20.65 -9.47 7.82
N VAL A 411 21.43 -10.51 7.52
CA VAL A 411 20.98 -11.71 6.79
C VAL A 411 21.09 -12.94 7.67
N HIS A 412 20.01 -13.75 7.68
CA HIS A 412 19.92 -14.98 8.44
C HIS A 412 20.30 -16.18 7.56
N ALA A 413 21.46 -16.75 7.81
CA ALA A 413 21.83 -18.07 7.31
C ALA A 413 21.32 -19.12 8.29
N ASN A 414 20.41 -19.99 7.85
CA ASN A 414 19.70 -20.97 8.71
C ASN A 414 20.56 -22.17 9.16
N ARG A 415 21.84 -21.94 9.45
CA ARG A 415 22.84 -22.90 9.91
C ARG A 415 23.87 -22.18 10.78
N LYS A 416 24.38 -22.87 11.80
CA LYS A 416 25.52 -22.38 12.57
C LYS A 416 26.82 -22.54 11.77
N MET A 417 27.47 -21.41 11.51
CA MET A 417 28.75 -21.31 10.79
C MET A 417 29.84 -20.75 11.72
N SER A 418 31.11 -21.06 11.44
CA SER A 418 32.28 -20.57 12.16
C SER A 418 32.89 -19.29 11.57
N ALA A 419 32.60 -18.99 10.30
CA ALA A 419 32.95 -17.75 9.63
C ALA A 419 32.09 -17.52 8.39
N VAL A 420 32.08 -16.28 7.92
CA VAL A 420 31.51 -15.87 6.62
C VAL A 420 32.53 -14.97 5.94
N SER A 421 32.71 -15.12 4.63
CA SER A 421 33.45 -14.17 3.79
C SER A 421 32.59 -13.71 2.61
N ASP A 422 32.95 -12.58 2.02
CA ASP A 422 32.40 -12.18 0.72
C ASP A 422 33.05 -12.99 -0.43
N GLU A 423 32.65 -12.70 -1.67
CA GLU A 423 33.16 -13.32 -2.90
C GLU A 423 34.66 -13.09 -3.14
N LEU A 424 35.24 -12.04 -2.53
CA LEU A 424 36.66 -11.73 -2.62
C LEU A 424 37.48 -12.42 -1.51
N GLY A 425 36.80 -13.12 -0.60
CA GLY A 425 37.43 -13.77 0.55
C GLY A 425 37.65 -12.86 1.75
N ASN A 426 37.09 -11.64 1.75
CA ASN A 426 37.18 -10.74 2.89
C ASN A 426 36.26 -11.26 4.02
N PRO A 427 36.74 -11.34 5.27
CA PRO A 427 35.91 -11.69 6.41
C PRO A 427 34.70 -10.76 6.56
N VAL A 428 33.53 -11.35 6.80
CA VAL A 428 32.29 -10.64 7.08
C VAL A 428 31.93 -10.86 8.55
N PRO A 429 31.62 -9.80 9.31
CA PRO A 429 31.21 -9.95 10.70
C PRO A 429 29.95 -10.81 10.79
N MET A 430 29.94 -11.72 11.77
CA MET A 430 28.82 -12.60 12.03
C MET A 430 28.58 -12.78 13.52
N GLN A 431 27.42 -13.30 13.88
CA GLN A 431 27.09 -13.73 15.23
C GLN A 431 26.19 -14.98 15.19
N THR A 432 26.31 -15.82 16.20
CA THR A 432 25.40 -16.96 16.38
C THR A 432 24.09 -16.49 16.99
N VAL A 433 22.95 -16.84 16.38
CA VAL A 433 21.61 -16.45 16.83
C VAL A 433 20.72 -17.66 17.04
N ARG A 434 19.66 -17.49 17.83
CA ARG A 434 18.72 -18.57 18.10
C ARG A 434 17.95 -18.93 16.82
N ALA A 435 18.02 -20.19 16.41
CA ALA A 435 17.25 -20.69 15.28
C ALA A 435 15.76 -20.85 15.63
N SER A 436 14.91 -20.84 14.60
CA SER A 436 13.48 -21.17 14.72
C SER A 436 13.22 -22.65 15.01
N ARG A 437 14.25 -23.50 14.95
CA ARG A 437 14.18 -24.96 15.16
C ARG A 437 14.79 -25.39 16.49
N THR A 438 14.40 -26.59 16.91
CA THR A 438 15.04 -27.37 17.97
C THR A 438 15.23 -28.80 17.49
N ASN A 439 16.44 -29.16 17.08
CA ASN A 439 16.76 -30.50 16.58
C ASN A 439 17.98 -31.07 17.32
N GLY A 440 17.74 -31.69 18.47
CA GLY A 440 18.82 -32.13 19.36
C GLY A 440 19.64 -30.94 19.87
N GLN A 441 20.94 -30.92 19.54
CA GLN A 441 21.82 -29.79 19.88
C GLN A 441 21.81 -28.67 18.83
N ASP A 442 21.19 -28.88 17.66
CA ASP A 442 21.05 -27.88 16.62
C ASP A 442 19.88 -26.94 16.92
N ASN A 443 20.26 -25.76 17.39
CA ASN A 443 19.39 -24.71 17.92
C ASN A 443 19.81 -23.32 17.44
N TRP A 444 20.74 -23.28 16.48
CA TRP A 444 21.55 -22.11 16.20
C TRP A 444 21.65 -21.85 14.70
N ASP A 445 21.49 -20.58 14.36
CA ASP A 445 21.69 -20.02 13.03
C ASP A 445 22.82 -18.99 13.08
N THR A 446 23.24 -18.53 11.91
CA THR A 446 24.24 -17.46 11.77
C THR A 446 23.56 -16.21 11.22
N LEU A 447 23.76 -15.09 11.91
CA LEU A 447 23.44 -13.77 11.40
C LEU A 447 24.74 -13.10 10.93
N PHE A 448 24.76 -12.54 9.74
CA PHE A 448 25.87 -11.73 9.24
C PHE A 448 25.33 -10.48 8.53
N ILE A 449 26.17 -9.46 8.35
CA ILE A 449 25.77 -8.25 7.63
C ILE A 449 26.15 -8.38 6.16
N ALA A 450 25.16 -8.31 5.29
CA ALA A 450 25.36 -8.35 3.85
C ALA A 450 25.24 -6.93 3.27
N ARG A 451 26.21 -6.57 2.42
CA ARG A 451 26.16 -5.40 1.56
C ARG A 451 25.89 -5.84 0.13
N VAL A 452 24.68 -5.57 -0.36
CA VAL A 452 24.15 -6.17 -1.60
C VAL A 452 23.73 -5.06 -2.58
N PRO A 453 24.25 -5.06 -3.82
CA PRO A 453 23.94 -4.03 -4.81
C PRO A 453 22.45 -3.93 -5.15
N ALA A 454 22.06 -2.77 -5.68
CA ALA A 454 20.70 -2.45 -6.08
C ALA A 454 20.17 -3.42 -7.14
N MET A 455 18.96 -3.94 -6.95
CA MET A 455 18.28 -4.91 -7.83
C MET A 455 19.19 -6.09 -8.24
N GLY A 456 20.09 -6.47 -7.35
CA GLY A 456 21.26 -7.29 -7.62
C GLY A 456 21.38 -8.47 -6.68
N TYR A 457 22.55 -9.09 -6.72
CA TYR A 457 22.92 -10.15 -5.79
C TYR A 457 24.42 -10.16 -5.50
N ARG A 458 24.77 -10.83 -4.41
CA ARG A 458 26.16 -11.07 -3.99
C ARG A 458 26.31 -12.46 -3.35
N VAL A 459 27.39 -13.16 -3.67
CA VAL A 459 27.74 -14.43 -3.05
C VAL A 459 28.55 -14.21 -1.78
N TYR A 460 28.17 -14.93 -0.72
CA TYR A 460 28.92 -15.07 0.51
C TYR A 460 29.36 -16.53 0.68
N TRP A 461 30.55 -16.74 1.23
CA TRP A 461 31.09 -18.06 1.53
C TRP A 461 30.99 -18.32 3.03
N CYS A 462 30.24 -19.34 3.43
CA CYS A 462 30.03 -19.67 4.84
C CYS A 462 30.80 -20.94 5.22
N TYR A 463 31.60 -20.89 6.28
CA TYR A 463 32.51 -21.97 6.69
C TYR A 463 32.05 -22.67 7.96
N LEU A 464 32.22 -23.98 8.06
CA LEU A 464 31.87 -24.76 9.26
C LEU A 464 32.96 -24.77 10.35
N THR A 465 34.24 -24.71 9.95
CA THR A 465 35.39 -24.89 10.87
C THR A 465 36.50 -23.86 10.73
N ASN A 466 36.45 -22.98 9.72
CA ASN A 466 37.50 -22.01 9.48
C ASN A 466 37.29 -20.74 10.33
N GLU A 467 37.74 -20.76 11.59
CA GLU A 467 37.65 -19.61 12.50
C GLU A 467 38.64 -18.48 12.19
N SER A 468 39.63 -18.72 11.30
CA SER A 468 40.62 -17.71 10.93
C SER A 468 40.06 -16.53 10.14
N LEU A 469 38.82 -16.66 9.62
CA LEU A 469 38.08 -15.65 8.87
C LEU A 469 37.00 -14.95 9.72
N SER A 470 37.17 -14.87 11.05
CA SER A 470 36.22 -14.16 11.90
C SER A 470 36.33 -12.64 11.71
N GLY A 471 35.29 -11.99 11.16
CA GLY A 471 35.19 -10.54 11.14
C GLY A 471 34.83 -9.97 12.52
N SER A 472 35.46 -8.87 12.92
CA SER A 472 35.07 -8.09 14.09
C SER A 472 34.28 -6.85 13.68
N VAL A 473 33.47 -6.32 14.60
CA VAL A 473 32.89 -4.99 14.46
C VAL A 473 33.48 -4.03 15.46
N ASP A 474 33.68 -2.80 15.02
CA ASP A 474 33.88 -1.67 15.90
C ASP A 474 32.54 -1.34 16.58
N ASN A 475 32.58 -0.89 17.84
CA ASN A 475 31.40 -0.48 18.62
C ASN A 475 30.26 -1.53 18.64
N PRO A 476 30.47 -2.70 19.28
CA PRO A 476 29.46 -3.76 19.32
C PRO A 476 28.18 -3.32 20.03
N VAL A 477 27.06 -3.95 19.68
CA VAL A 477 25.79 -3.73 20.39
C VAL A 477 25.91 -4.23 21.83
N ILE A 478 25.42 -3.42 22.77
CA ILE A 478 25.31 -3.74 24.18
C ILE A 478 23.83 -4.01 24.50
N ALA A 479 23.52 -5.21 24.98
CA ALA A 479 22.19 -5.58 25.46
C ALA A 479 22.30 -6.15 26.87
N GLU A 480 22.08 -5.30 27.88
CA GLU A 480 22.31 -5.65 29.28
C GLU A 480 21.22 -5.08 30.21
N GLY A 481 20.65 -5.94 31.05
CA GLY A 481 19.59 -5.56 31.97
C GLY A 481 18.41 -4.94 31.21
N HIS A 482 18.24 -3.63 31.35
CA HIS A 482 17.19 -2.83 30.73
C HIS A 482 17.76 -1.80 29.73
N VAL A 483 18.95 -2.03 29.17
CA VAL A 483 19.61 -1.11 28.25
C VAL A 483 19.97 -1.83 26.96
N LEU A 484 19.65 -1.18 25.83
CA LEU A 484 20.08 -1.54 24.48
C LEU A 484 20.83 -0.35 23.87
N GLU A 485 22.08 -0.53 23.47
CA GLU A 485 22.94 0.56 23.01
C GLU A 485 23.86 0.12 21.86
N ASN A 486 24.06 1.00 20.88
CA ASN A 486 25.09 0.89 19.85
C ASN A 486 25.80 2.25 19.70
N GLU A 487 26.51 2.46 18.59
CA GLU A 487 27.18 3.75 18.33
C GLU A 487 26.20 4.93 18.22
N PHE A 488 25.01 4.70 17.66
CA PHE A 488 24.04 5.73 17.30
C PHE A 488 22.99 6.01 18.37
N LEU A 489 22.49 4.97 19.03
CA LEU A 489 21.33 5.03 19.91
C LEU A 489 21.61 4.39 21.26
N ARG A 490 20.98 4.94 22.30
CA ARG A 490 20.85 4.30 23.61
C ARG A 490 19.38 4.28 24.04
N VAL A 491 18.85 3.09 24.26
CA VAL A 491 17.47 2.83 24.67
C VAL A 491 17.48 2.27 26.08
N GLU A 492 16.75 2.89 27.00
CA GLU A 492 16.57 2.42 28.37
C GLU A 492 15.12 2.06 28.62
N PHE A 493 14.87 0.88 29.21
CA PHE A 493 13.52 0.39 29.49
C PHE A 493 13.17 0.56 30.97
N ASN A 494 11.89 0.84 31.25
CA ASN A 494 11.37 0.81 32.61
C ASN A 494 11.14 -0.64 33.06
N ALA A 495 11.64 -1.01 34.24
CA ALA A 495 11.54 -2.37 34.76
C ALA A 495 10.11 -2.85 35.02
N ASN A 496 9.20 -1.95 35.41
CA ASN A 496 7.84 -2.31 35.82
C ASN A 496 6.83 -2.16 34.68
N SER A 497 6.91 -1.06 33.92
CA SER A 497 5.99 -0.81 32.79
C SER A 497 6.48 -1.40 31.47
N GLY A 498 7.79 -1.70 31.34
CA GLY A 498 8.38 -2.20 30.10
C GLY A 498 8.49 -1.15 28.99
N THR A 499 7.97 0.05 29.20
CA THR A 499 8.00 1.16 28.24
C THR A 499 9.43 1.67 28.03
N ILE A 500 9.68 2.31 26.88
CA ILE A 500 10.93 3.03 26.66
C ILE A 500 10.95 4.21 27.64
N LYS A 501 11.87 4.18 28.60
CA LYS A 501 12.10 5.25 29.57
C LYS A 501 12.90 6.39 28.93
N ARG A 502 13.90 6.05 28.11
CA ARG A 502 14.76 6.99 27.39
C ARG A 502 15.12 6.43 26.01
N LEU A 503 15.16 7.29 25.02
CA LEU A 503 15.68 7.03 23.69
C LEU A 503 16.60 8.21 23.33
N VAL A 504 17.90 7.98 23.44
CA VAL A 504 18.92 9.01 23.18
C VAL A 504 19.55 8.77 21.82
N ASP A 505 19.54 9.80 20.97
CA ASP A 505 20.33 9.85 19.75
C ASP A 505 21.72 10.39 20.08
N LYS A 506 22.74 9.53 20.00
CA LYS A 506 24.13 9.82 20.35
C LYS A 506 24.85 10.69 19.32
N ARG A 507 24.33 10.77 18.08
CA ARG A 507 24.89 11.63 17.02
C ARG A 507 24.75 13.11 17.40
N THR A 508 23.61 13.45 18.01
CA THR A 508 23.29 14.81 18.48
C THR A 508 23.38 14.94 20.01
N ASN A 509 23.52 13.82 20.73
CA ASN A 509 23.46 13.73 22.18
C ASN A 509 22.16 14.32 22.75
N THR A 510 21.03 14.00 22.13
CA THR A 510 19.71 14.52 22.52
C THR A 510 18.70 13.42 22.83
N GLU A 511 17.75 13.74 23.70
CA GLU A 511 16.61 12.88 23.99
C GLU A 511 15.57 13.01 22.88
N VAL A 512 15.10 11.87 22.36
CA VAL A 512 14.12 11.80 21.27
C VAL A 512 12.69 11.91 21.79
N LEU A 513 12.44 11.49 23.03
CA LEU A 513 11.11 11.42 23.64
C LEU A 513 10.96 12.39 24.82
N ASP A 514 9.82 13.08 24.93
CA ASP A 514 9.48 13.99 26.04
C ASP A 514 8.83 13.25 27.24
N GLY A 515 8.82 11.92 27.18
CA GLY A 515 8.19 11.04 28.17
C GLY A 515 8.36 9.56 27.80
N PRO A 516 7.66 8.65 28.48
CA PRO A 516 7.70 7.23 28.15
C PRO A 516 7.25 6.99 26.71
N GLY A 517 8.02 6.21 25.94
CA GLY A 517 7.68 5.81 24.57
C GLY A 517 7.28 4.35 24.45
N ALA A 518 6.72 4.00 23.30
CA ALA A 518 6.13 2.69 23.02
C ALA A 518 5.09 2.30 24.08
N VAL A 519 4.31 3.27 24.56
CA VAL A 519 3.32 3.06 25.63
C VAL A 519 2.07 2.41 25.05
N PRO A 520 1.71 1.18 25.44
CA PRO A 520 0.50 0.52 24.99
C PRO A 520 -0.73 1.08 25.72
N VAL A 521 -1.44 1.99 25.06
CA VAL A 521 -2.66 2.64 25.57
C VAL A 521 -3.90 1.93 25.06
N VAL A 522 -4.86 1.70 25.95
CA VAL A 522 -6.14 1.07 25.63
C VAL A 522 -7.23 2.13 25.61
N ILE A 523 -7.92 2.22 24.48
CA ILE A 523 -8.93 3.22 24.18
C ILE A 523 -10.30 2.55 24.15
N ASP A 524 -11.32 3.22 24.71
CA ASP A 524 -12.70 2.78 24.58
C ASP A 524 -13.19 2.96 23.15
N GLU A 525 -13.89 1.95 22.66
CA GLU A 525 -14.48 1.96 21.34
C GLU A 525 -15.92 1.45 21.37
N TYR A 526 -16.55 1.44 22.55
CA TYR A 526 -17.88 0.89 22.72
C TYR A 526 -18.91 1.66 21.92
N HIS A 527 -18.79 2.99 21.82
CA HIS A 527 -19.75 3.84 21.12
C HIS A 527 -19.48 3.97 19.60
N SER A 528 -18.40 3.39 19.08
CA SER A 528 -18.14 3.35 17.65
C SER A 528 -18.96 2.25 16.98
N ASP A 529 -19.37 2.49 15.74
CA ASP A 529 -19.69 1.42 14.80
C ASP A 529 -18.38 0.92 14.13
N THR A 530 -18.48 -0.06 13.23
CA THR A 530 -17.30 -0.64 12.56
C THR A 530 -16.53 0.41 11.76
N TRP A 531 -17.26 1.26 11.04
CA TRP A 531 -16.74 2.32 10.18
C TRP A 531 -16.18 3.50 10.97
N GLY A 532 -16.60 3.74 12.20
CA GLY A 532 -16.28 4.96 12.94
C GLY A 532 -17.05 6.18 12.42
N HIS A 533 -18.30 6.01 12.01
CA HIS A 533 -19.15 7.11 11.54
C HIS A 533 -19.32 8.19 12.61
N GLY A 534 -19.25 9.45 12.19
CA GLY A 534 -19.38 10.61 13.08
C GLY A 534 -18.21 10.80 14.06
N LEU A 535 -17.18 9.95 14.01
CA LEU A 535 -15.97 10.09 14.82
C LEU A 535 -14.85 10.72 14.01
N HIS A 536 -14.05 11.54 14.69
CA HIS A 536 -12.84 12.15 14.11
C HIS A 536 -11.57 11.66 14.80
N SER A 537 -11.67 11.08 16.00
CA SER A 537 -10.51 10.69 16.81
C SER A 537 -10.88 9.61 17.82
N TYR A 538 -9.94 8.72 18.13
CA TYR A 538 -10.04 7.74 19.21
C TYR A 538 -9.06 8.08 20.33
N ARG A 539 -9.51 8.80 21.38
CA ARG A 539 -8.68 9.22 22.52
C ARG A 539 -9.28 8.96 23.91
N GLU A 540 -10.44 8.29 24.00
CA GLU A 540 -11.04 7.94 25.30
C GLU A 540 -10.23 6.84 26.00
N LEU A 541 -9.22 7.26 26.77
CA LEU A 541 -8.30 6.37 27.45
C LEU A 541 -8.98 5.64 28.62
N ILE A 542 -8.92 4.31 28.62
CA ILE A 542 -9.49 3.45 29.67
C ILE A 542 -8.46 2.54 30.36
N GLY A 543 -7.22 2.49 29.86
CA GLY A 543 -6.18 1.71 30.51
C GLY A 543 -4.85 1.67 29.77
N TYR A 544 -3.93 0.90 30.33
CA TYR A 544 -2.60 0.66 29.81
C TYR A 544 -2.26 -0.81 30.01
N PHE A 545 -1.44 -1.39 29.14
CA PHE A 545 -0.80 -2.66 29.51
C PHE A 545 0.20 -2.41 30.64
N SER A 546 0.23 -3.33 31.62
CA SER A 546 1.07 -3.29 32.81
C SER A 546 1.75 -4.64 33.04
N ASP A 547 2.35 -4.83 34.23
CA ASP A 547 2.95 -6.09 34.67
C ASP A 547 3.98 -6.63 33.66
N ALA A 548 4.89 -5.74 33.26
CA ALA A 548 5.86 -6.04 32.23
C ALA A 548 7.00 -6.91 32.75
N GLU A 549 7.37 -7.92 31.96
CA GLU A 549 8.62 -8.65 32.08
C GLU A 549 9.60 -8.15 31.02
N VAL A 550 10.76 -7.64 31.45
CA VAL A 550 11.85 -7.20 30.56
C VAL A 550 12.97 -8.23 30.57
N LYS A 551 13.31 -8.78 29.40
CA LYS A 551 14.29 -9.86 29.26
C LYS A 551 15.20 -9.65 28.07
N VAL A 552 16.52 -9.68 28.29
CA VAL A 552 17.50 -9.80 27.21
C VAL A 552 17.36 -11.17 26.56
N LEU A 553 17.00 -11.21 25.27
CA LEU A 553 16.89 -12.45 24.50
C LEU A 553 18.17 -12.79 23.74
N GLU A 554 18.84 -11.78 23.23
CA GLU A 554 20.00 -11.92 22.36
C GLU A 554 21.09 -10.96 22.78
N ARG A 555 22.30 -11.50 22.90
CA ARG A 555 23.54 -10.77 23.19
C ARG A 555 24.52 -11.12 22.10
N GLY A 556 24.77 -10.18 21.20
CA GLY A 556 25.71 -10.37 20.12
C GLY A 556 26.27 -9.03 19.66
N PRO A 557 27.47 -9.03 19.05
CA PRO A 557 28.13 -7.80 18.64
C PRO A 557 27.41 -7.09 17.50
N LEU A 558 26.66 -7.81 16.65
CA LEU A 558 25.94 -7.23 15.51
C LEU A 558 24.52 -6.82 15.85
N ARG A 559 23.88 -7.52 16.79
CA ARG A 559 22.49 -7.30 17.15
C ARG A 559 22.23 -7.70 18.59
N GLY A 560 21.51 -6.82 19.29
CA GLY A 560 20.97 -7.08 20.62
C GLY A 560 19.45 -7.06 20.57
N ILE A 561 18.82 -7.90 21.39
CA ILE A 561 17.36 -7.96 21.50
C ILE A 561 16.92 -7.97 22.96
N ILE A 562 16.04 -7.02 23.31
CA ILE A 562 15.30 -7.00 24.57
C ILE A 562 13.82 -7.25 24.29
N ARG A 563 13.25 -8.24 24.97
CA ARG A 563 11.83 -8.53 24.99
C ARG A 563 11.16 -7.83 26.16
N VAL A 564 10.05 -7.19 25.87
CA VAL A 564 9.08 -6.72 26.86
C VAL A 564 7.80 -7.52 26.69
N THR A 565 7.28 -8.11 27.76
CA THR A 565 5.97 -8.79 27.76
C THR A 565 5.07 -8.19 28.82
N SER A 566 4.04 -7.45 28.40
CA SER A 566 3.06 -6.77 29.26
C SER A 566 1.65 -7.32 29.04
N ARG A 567 0.73 -6.99 29.95
CA ARG A 567 -0.63 -7.56 29.98
C ARG A 567 -1.69 -6.49 30.23
N TYR A 568 -2.88 -6.73 29.70
CA TYR A 568 -4.09 -5.99 30.01
C TYR A 568 -5.27 -6.97 30.01
N ASN A 569 -5.94 -7.14 31.15
CA ASN A 569 -6.98 -8.16 31.33
C ASN A 569 -6.52 -9.56 30.84
N GLY A 570 -7.17 -10.09 29.81
CA GLY A 570 -6.84 -11.38 29.18
C GLY A 570 -5.86 -11.27 28.01
N SER A 571 -5.43 -10.06 27.64
CA SER A 571 -4.59 -9.78 26.49
C SER A 571 -3.11 -9.71 26.87
N THR A 572 -2.23 -10.17 25.98
CA THR A 572 -0.77 -10.15 26.17
C THR A 572 -0.08 -9.47 24.99
N LEU A 573 0.79 -8.50 25.28
CA LEU A 573 1.60 -7.80 24.29
C LEU A 573 3.06 -8.17 24.50
N ARG A 574 3.70 -8.70 23.46
CA ARG A 574 5.13 -8.97 23.42
C ARG A 574 5.80 -8.09 22.37
N GLN A 575 6.77 -7.30 22.79
CA GLN A 575 7.57 -6.42 21.95
C GLN A 575 9.04 -6.81 22.04
N ASP A 576 9.62 -7.21 20.91
CA ASP A 576 11.03 -7.58 20.78
C ASP A 576 11.82 -6.43 20.16
N PHE A 577 12.37 -5.55 21.01
CA PHE A 577 13.17 -4.40 20.62
C PHE A 577 14.55 -4.86 20.18
N THR A 578 14.89 -4.54 18.93
CA THR A 578 16.08 -4.97 18.23
C THR A 578 16.89 -3.74 17.82
N LEU A 579 18.19 -3.78 18.13
CA LEU A 579 19.15 -2.77 17.69
C LEU A 579 20.30 -3.47 16.97
N HIS A 580 20.60 -3.01 15.76
CA HIS A 580 21.71 -3.50 14.95
C HIS A 580 22.92 -2.56 15.10
N HIS A 581 24.14 -3.08 15.00
CA HIS A 581 25.35 -2.27 15.23
C HIS A 581 25.49 -1.09 14.25
N HIS A 582 25.06 -1.27 12.98
CA HIS A 582 25.17 -0.27 11.91
C HIS A 582 23.91 0.62 11.76
N ALA A 583 22.87 0.38 12.56
CA ALA A 583 21.55 1.02 12.37
C ALA A 583 21.34 2.17 13.37
N ALA A 584 20.78 3.28 12.88
CA ALA A 584 20.34 4.42 13.69
C ALA A 584 18.83 4.34 13.97
N GLU A 585 18.29 3.13 14.02
CA GLU A 585 16.87 2.84 14.22
C GLU A 585 16.67 1.67 15.20
N VAL A 586 15.56 1.71 15.94
CA VAL A 586 15.12 0.60 16.80
C VAL A 586 14.00 -0.14 16.08
N GLN A 587 14.23 -1.39 15.68
CA GLN A 587 13.21 -2.24 15.08
C GLN A 587 12.49 -3.03 16.17
N VAL A 588 11.17 -3.16 16.07
CA VAL A 588 10.36 -3.86 17.07
C VAL A 588 9.48 -4.87 16.38
N ASN A 589 9.68 -6.15 16.71
CA ASN A 589 8.77 -7.22 16.30
C ASN A 589 7.72 -7.43 17.40
N VAL A 590 6.45 -7.38 17.04
CA VAL A 590 5.33 -7.43 17.97
C VAL A 590 4.55 -8.73 17.78
N GLN A 591 4.20 -9.36 18.89
CA GLN A 591 3.17 -10.39 18.95
C GLN A 591 2.13 -9.95 19.97
N LEU A 592 0.88 -9.81 19.53
CA LEU A 592 -0.25 -9.43 20.35
C LEU A 592 -1.23 -10.60 20.40
N ASP A 593 -1.57 -11.09 21.59
CA ASP A 593 -2.77 -11.91 21.80
C ASP A 593 -3.88 -10.98 22.34
N TRP A 594 -4.80 -10.58 21.46
CA TRP A 594 -5.86 -9.62 21.75
C TRP A 594 -7.17 -10.33 22.11
N ARG A 595 -7.70 -10.07 23.31
CA ARG A 595 -8.93 -10.71 23.83
C ARG A 595 -10.00 -9.70 24.25
N GLU A 596 -9.74 -8.42 24.05
CA GLU A 596 -10.69 -7.37 24.43
C GLU A 596 -11.78 -7.18 23.38
N LYS A 597 -12.96 -6.80 23.85
CA LYS A 597 -14.16 -6.50 23.06
C LYS A 597 -14.43 -5.00 23.14
N HIS A 598 -14.74 -4.34 22.01
CA HIS A 598 -14.99 -2.90 21.94
C HIS A 598 -13.87 -2.04 22.54
N LYS A 599 -12.62 -2.47 22.35
CA LYS A 599 -11.44 -1.70 22.73
C LYS A 599 -10.51 -1.60 21.55
N MET A 600 -9.69 -0.56 21.60
CA MET A 600 -8.61 -0.32 20.66
C MET A 600 -7.28 -0.24 21.41
N LEU A 601 -6.22 -0.77 20.81
CA LEU A 601 -4.84 -0.61 21.29
C LEU A 601 -4.09 0.36 20.39
N LYS A 602 -3.42 1.35 20.99
CA LYS A 602 -2.45 2.20 20.31
C LYS A 602 -1.10 2.17 21.02
N LEU A 603 -0.02 2.45 20.29
CA LEU A 603 1.31 2.67 20.85
C LEU A 603 1.64 4.16 20.82
N SER A 604 1.83 4.78 21.99
CA SER A 604 2.12 6.21 22.13
C SER A 604 3.62 6.52 22.22
N PHE A 605 4.02 7.60 21.55
CA PHE A 605 5.38 8.14 21.43
C PHE A 605 5.34 9.67 21.57
N PRO A 606 5.57 10.23 22.77
CA PRO A 606 5.66 11.67 22.96
C PRO A 606 7.02 12.18 22.44
N VAL A 607 7.06 12.84 21.29
CA VAL A 607 8.30 13.29 20.64
C VAL A 607 8.82 14.59 21.28
N ALA A 608 10.12 14.68 21.53
CA ALA A 608 10.78 15.81 22.21
C ALA A 608 11.06 17.03 21.31
N VAL A 609 9.99 17.58 20.73
CA VAL A 609 10.02 18.73 19.82
C VAL A 609 9.03 19.83 20.22
N GLU A 610 9.35 21.06 19.85
CA GLU A 610 8.46 22.23 19.87
C GLU A 610 7.96 22.52 18.45
N GLN A 611 6.77 23.12 18.34
CA GLN A 611 6.12 23.39 17.04
C GLN A 611 6.06 22.14 16.14
N PRO A 612 5.42 21.06 16.63
CA PRO A 612 5.43 19.79 15.92
C PRO A 612 4.65 19.89 14.60
N GLU A 613 5.22 19.32 13.56
CA GLU A 613 4.57 19.04 12.29
C GLU A 613 4.42 17.53 12.12
N SER A 614 3.30 17.09 11.52
CA SER A 614 3.09 15.69 11.15
C SER A 614 3.12 15.54 9.64
N VAL A 615 3.90 14.57 9.17
CA VAL A 615 3.99 14.20 7.76
C VAL A 615 3.81 12.70 7.64
N SER A 616 3.14 12.23 6.60
CA SER A 616 3.01 10.80 6.37
C SER A 616 3.09 10.45 4.91
N GLU A 617 3.50 9.22 4.65
CA GLU A 617 3.45 8.64 3.33
C GLU A 617 2.01 8.42 2.88
N ILE A 618 1.74 8.84 1.65
CA ILE A 618 0.55 8.50 0.87
C ILE A 618 1.00 7.82 -0.44
N PRO A 619 0.10 7.21 -1.22
CA PRO A 619 0.45 6.53 -2.46
C PRO A 619 1.33 7.41 -3.40
N TYR A 620 2.59 7.00 -3.63
CA TYR A 620 3.59 7.74 -4.43
C TYR A 620 3.87 9.19 -4.01
N GLY A 621 3.66 9.52 -2.73
CA GLY A 621 3.94 10.86 -2.22
C GLY A 621 3.87 10.94 -0.70
N PHE A 622 3.67 12.15 -0.22
CA PHE A 622 3.49 12.43 1.20
C PHE A 622 2.45 13.53 1.38
N ILE A 623 1.91 13.64 2.60
CA ILE A 623 1.02 14.73 2.97
C ILE A 623 1.35 15.25 4.36
N ARG A 624 1.23 16.57 4.53
CA ARG A 624 1.37 17.26 5.83
C ARG A 624 0.00 17.36 6.48
N ARG A 625 -0.09 17.04 7.76
CA ARG A 625 -1.35 17.08 8.52
C ARG A 625 -1.19 17.86 9.81
N GLU A 626 -2.29 18.47 10.23
CA GLU A 626 -2.37 19.14 11.52
C GLU A 626 -2.25 18.13 12.66
N THR A 627 -1.51 18.50 13.70
CA THR A 627 -1.36 17.70 14.94
C THR A 627 -2.56 17.89 15.88
N SER A 628 -3.77 17.67 15.35
CA SER A 628 -5.06 17.91 16.00
C SER A 628 -5.58 16.71 16.80
N GLY A 629 -4.92 15.56 16.69
CA GLY A 629 -5.33 14.31 17.30
C GLY A 629 -6.40 13.53 16.55
N LYS A 630 -6.74 13.96 15.33
CA LYS A 630 -7.61 13.22 14.41
C LYS A 630 -6.97 11.89 13.98
N GLU A 631 -7.79 10.86 13.82
CA GLU A 631 -7.37 9.58 13.26
C GLU A 631 -7.24 9.72 11.74
N VAL A 632 -6.09 9.36 11.18
CA VAL A 632 -5.79 9.56 9.76
C VAL A 632 -5.09 8.35 9.15
N PRO A 633 -5.25 8.10 7.84
CA PRO A 633 -4.59 6.98 7.19
C PRO A 633 -3.13 7.30 6.85
N GLY A 634 -2.26 6.31 6.90
CA GLY A 634 -0.86 6.41 6.47
C GLY A 634 -0.38 5.10 5.86
N GLN A 635 0.71 5.16 5.08
CA GLN A 635 1.30 3.99 4.41
C GLN A 635 2.36 3.30 5.29
N GLN A 636 3.60 3.20 4.83
CA GLN A 636 4.68 2.49 5.50
C GLN A 636 5.32 3.34 6.61
N TRP A 637 5.18 4.67 6.55
CA TRP A 637 5.76 5.57 7.53
C TRP A 637 4.91 6.82 7.79
N PHE A 638 5.05 7.35 9.01
CA PHE A 638 4.69 8.72 9.35
C PHE A 638 5.76 9.30 10.27
N ASP A 639 5.88 10.63 10.29
CA ASP A 639 6.91 11.38 10.98
C ASP A 639 6.29 12.51 11.79
N VAL A 640 6.90 12.75 12.96
CA VAL A 640 6.65 13.95 13.77
C VAL A 640 7.99 14.61 14.02
N TYR A 641 8.15 15.84 13.51
CA TYR A 641 9.37 16.61 13.62
C TYR A 641 9.06 18.06 14.01
N GLY A 642 10.08 18.78 14.47
CA GLY A 642 9.95 20.16 14.90
C GLY A 642 11.25 20.69 15.46
N GLN A 643 11.18 21.80 16.18
CA GLN A 643 12.36 22.43 16.77
C GLN A 643 12.77 21.72 18.05
N ALA A 644 14.06 21.48 18.19
CA ALA A 644 14.67 20.99 19.41
C ALA A 644 14.59 22.05 20.52
N ARG A 645 14.06 21.65 21.69
CA ARG A 645 14.07 22.49 22.90
C ARG A 645 15.49 22.98 23.21
N GLY A 646 15.66 24.30 23.22
CA GLY A 646 16.91 24.97 23.62
C GLY A 646 17.96 25.16 22.53
N THR A 647 17.97 24.35 21.45
CA THR A 647 18.90 24.55 20.32
C THR A 647 18.22 25.15 19.09
N GLY A 648 16.92 24.94 18.91
CA GLY A 648 16.17 25.38 17.73
C GLY A 648 16.46 24.57 16.46
N GLU A 649 17.35 23.59 16.50
CA GLU A 649 17.66 22.70 15.38
C GLU A 649 16.45 21.80 15.08
N LEU A 650 16.22 21.50 13.80
CA LEU A 650 15.16 20.56 13.42
C LEU A 650 15.57 19.13 13.77
N ARG A 651 14.63 18.38 14.33
CA ARG A 651 14.75 16.95 14.61
C ARG A 651 13.38 16.30 14.63
N GLY A 652 13.33 14.98 14.54
CA GLY A 652 12.07 14.25 14.60
C GLY A 652 12.23 12.77 14.91
N LEU A 653 11.07 12.12 14.91
CA LEU A 653 10.95 10.68 15.04
C LEU A 653 10.00 10.17 13.96
N ALA A 654 10.55 9.41 13.01
CA ALA A 654 9.75 8.67 12.06
C ALA A 654 9.39 7.29 12.64
N ILE A 655 8.14 6.89 12.44
CA ILE A 655 7.58 5.60 12.85
C ILE A 655 7.23 4.84 11.58
N LEU A 656 7.99 3.78 11.32
CA LEU A 656 7.79 2.88 10.19
C LEU A 656 6.95 1.68 10.63
N ASN A 657 6.23 1.03 9.72
CA ASN A 657 5.42 -0.14 10.04
C ASN A 657 5.26 -1.12 8.85
N THR A 658 4.85 -2.36 9.15
CA THR A 658 4.68 -3.45 8.15
C THR A 658 3.23 -3.79 7.79
N GLY A 659 2.24 -3.03 8.27
CA GLY A 659 0.84 -3.35 7.99
C GLY A 659 -0.19 -2.60 8.84
N LYS A 660 0.19 -1.49 9.47
CA LYS A 660 -0.69 -0.65 10.29
C LYS A 660 -0.88 0.69 9.58
N TYR A 661 -2.12 0.95 9.17
CA TYR A 661 -2.45 2.04 8.25
C TYR A 661 -3.06 3.26 8.92
N ALA A 662 -3.17 3.28 10.25
CA ALA A 662 -3.82 4.37 10.96
C ALA A 662 -2.97 4.89 12.11
N TYR A 663 -2.99 6.20 12.30
CA TYR A 663 -2.26 6.88 13.35
C TYR A 663 -2.98 8.18 13.72
N ASP A 664 -2.61 8.74 14.87
CA ASP A 664 -3.03 10.09 15.27
C ASP A 664 -1.85 10.85 15.89
N VAL A 665 -1.85 12.17 15.74
CA VAL A 665 -0.84 13.06 16.35
C VAL A 665 -1.53 14.23 17.03
N MET A 666 -1.34 14.41 18.34
CA MET A 666 -1.84 15.57 19.10
C MET A 666 -0.68 16.30 19.77
N GLY A 667 -0.44 17.54 19.35
CA GLY A 667 0.82 18.21 19.67
C GLY A 667 1.99 17.35 19.19
N SER A 668 2.91 16.98 20.08
CA SER A 668 4.05 16.10 19.76
C SER A 668 3.82 14.63 20.11
N GLU A 669 2.63 14.25 20.60
CA GLU A 669 2.30 12.86 20.91
C GLU A 669 1.84 12.14 19.64
N ALA A 670 2.71 11.29 19.10
CA ALA A 670 2.40 10.37 18.01
C ALA A 670 1.82 9.06 18.56
N ARG A 671 0.74 8.55 17.96
CA ARG A 671 0.16 7.24 18.30
C ARG A 671 -0.04 6.40 17.05
N LEU A 672 0.56 5.20 17.03
CA LEU A 672 0.28 4.18 16.02
C LEU A 672 -0.92 3.34 16.46
N THR A 673 -1.97 3.26 15.64
CA THR A 673 -3.13 2.41 15.92
C THR A 673 -2.81 0.95 15.55
N VAL A 674 -2.87 0.06 16.56
CA VAL A 674 -2.42 -1.33 16.44
C VAL A 674 -3.56 -2.28 16.10
N VAL A 675 -4.67 -2.21 16.85
CA VAL A 675 -5.82 -3.10 16.65
C VAL A 675 -7.09 -2.42 17.14
N ARG A 676 -8.18 -2.68 16.44
CA ARG A 676 -9.55 -2.38 16.85
C ARG A 676 -10.34 -3.68 16.98
N SER A 677 -11.23 -3.79 17.96
CA SER A 677 -12.13 -4.94 18.07
C SER A 677 -13.61 -4.52 18.13
N PRO A 678 -14.13 -3.88 17.07
CA PRO A 678 -15.56 -3.71 16.89
C PRO A 678 -16.22 -5.04 16.52
N ILE A 679 -17.55 -5.03 16.45
CA ILE A 679 -18.34 -6.16 15.95
C ILE A 679 -18.27 -6.21 14.41
N PHE A 680 -18.33 -7.40 13.82
CA PHE A 680 -18.38 -7.53 12.35
C PHE A 680 -19.59 -6.79 11.75
N ALA A 681 -19.33 -5.88 10.80
CA ALA A 681 -20.34 -5.11 10.07
C ALA A 681 -21.41 -4.43 10.95
N ASP A 682 -21.06 -4.06 12.18
CA ASP A 682 -21.96 -3.32 13.07
C ASP A 682 -22.09 -1.87 12.60
N HIS A 683 -23.34 -1.46 12.34
CA HIS A 683 -23.78 -0.10 12.05
C HIS A 683 -24.82 0.35 13.08
N TYR A 684 -24.41 0.36 14.36
CA TYR A 684 -25.28 0.63 15.52
C TYR A 684 -26.46 -0.36 15.62
N GLY A 685 -26.23 -1.63 15.27
CA GLY A 685 -27.23 -2.69 15.34
C GLY A 685 -27.56 -3.13 16.77
N GLU A 686 -28.46 -4.10 16.90
CA GLU A 686 -28.72 -4.75 18.19
C GLU A 686 -27.52 -5.60 18.60
N ARG A 687 -26.81 -5.16 19.65
CA ARG A 687 -25.63 -5.82 20.20
C ARG A 687 -26.04 -6.81 21.28
N ASP A 688 -26.43 -8.00 20.85
CA ASP A 688 -26.77 -9.12 21.73
C ASP A 688 -25.54 -9.96 22.13
N ASP A 689 -25.76 -11.14 22.71
CA ASP A 689 -24.69 -12.05 23.13
C ASP A 689 -24.16 -12.98 22.01
N GLN A 690 -24.72 -12.88 20.80
CA GLN A 690 -24.35 -13.67 19.63
C GLN A 690 -23.40 -12.92 18.69
N VAL A 691 -23.22 -11.61 18.90
CA VAL A 691 -22.30 -10.80 18.10
C VAL A 691 -20.85 -11.27 18.23
N GLU A 692 -20.15 -11.14 17.11
CA GLU A 692 -18.79 -11.59 16.94
C GLU A 692 -17.85 -10.40 16.74
N TYR A 693 -16.67 -10.47 17.34
CA TYR A 693 -15.73 -9.34 17.39
C TYR A 693 -14.57 -9.53 16.42
N MET A 694 -14.18 -8.45 15.75
CA MET A 694 -13.03 -8.43 14.85
C MET A 694 -11.70 -8.49 15.61
N ASP A 695 -10.65 -8.95 14.92
CA ASP A 695 -9.24 -8.90 15.33
C ASP A 695 -8.93 -9.49 16.74
N GLN A 696 -9.74 -10.44 17.21
CA GLN A 696 -9.40 -11.25 18.39
C GLN A 696 -8.37 -12.34 18.05
N GLY A 697 -7.51 -12.67 19.01
CA GLY A 697 -6.49 -13.70 18.88
C GLY A 697 -5.09 -13.14 18.59
N ILE A 698 -4.23 -13.99 18.01
CA ILE A 698 -2.82 -13.68 17.81
C ILE A 698 -2.61 -12.87 16.52
N GLN A 699 -1.95 -11.73 16.65
CA GLN A 699 -1.49 -10.90 15.54
C GLN A 699 0.01 -10.67 15.63
N GLN A 700 0.65 -10.53 14.47
CA GLN A 700 2.09 -10.25 14.36
C GLN A 700 2.32 -9.09 13.40
N PHE A 701 3.16 -8.15 13.78
CA PHE A 701 3.55 -7.02 12.94
C PHE A 701 4.86 -6.45 13.44
N SER A 702 5.49 -5.59 12.64
CA SER A 702 6.69 -4.88 13.03
C SER A 702 6.53 -3.37 12.84
N TYR A 703 7.22 -2.61 13.68
CA TYR A 703 7.39 -1.18 13.53
C TYR A 703 8.84 -0.80 13.82
N ALA A 704 9.29 0.36 13.35
CA ALA A 704 10.61 0.88 13.65
C ALA A 704 10.55 2.33 14.08
N LEU A 705 11.43 2.70 15.01
CA LEU A 705 11.64 4.06 15.48
C LEU A 705 12.92 4.59 14.85
N VAL A 706 12.81 5.64 14.04
CA VAL A 706 13.93 6.24 13.31
C VAL A 706 14.08 7.70 13.77
N PRO A 707 14.89 7.96 14.80
CA PRO A 707 15.29 9.31 15.16
C PRO A 707 16.09 9.95 14.04
N HIS A 708 15.83 11.23 13.76
CA HIS A 708 16.58 11.96 12.76
C HIS A 708 16.81 13.41 13.16
N SER A 709 17.85 13.99 12.55
CA SER A 709 18.18 15.41 12.59
C SER A 709 17.87 16.03 11.23
N GLY A 710 17.48 17.29 11.23
CA GLY A 710 17.04 17.98 10.02
C GLY A 710 15.58 17.70 9.69
N SER A 711 15.25 17.82 8.41
CA SER A 711 13.90 17.57 7.91
C SER A 711 13.69 16.10 7.56
N TRP A 712 12.43 15.69 7.45
CA TRP A 712 12.09 14.32 7.04
C TRP A 712 12.58 13.99 5.61
N GLN A 713 12.74 14.99 4.73
CA GLN A 713 13.24 14.80 3.37
C GLN A 713 14.70 14.34 3.34
N GLU A 714 15.49 14.75 4.33
CA GLU A 714 16.94 14.51 4.40
C GLU A 714 17.26 13.26 5.24
N SER A 715 16.27 12.69 5.94
CA SER A 715 16.46 11.60 6.89
C SER A 715 16.45 10.20 6.27
N GLY A 716 16.19 10.09 4.96
CA GLY A 716 16.17 8.80 4.24
C GLY A 716 15.02 7.88 4.63
N ILE A 717 14.01 8.38 5.33
CA ILE A 717 12.90 7.58 5.89
C ILE A 717 12.10 6.82 4.83
N VAL A 718 11.99 7.35 3.61
CA VAL A 718 11.31 6.67 2.51
C VAL A 718 12.02 5.36 2.18
N ARG A 719 13.35 5.38 2.02
CA ARG A 719 14.15 4.18 1.78
C ARG A 719 14.09 3.23 2.96
N LYS A 720 14.13 3.76 4.20
CA LYS A 720 13.98 2.95 5.42
C LYS A 720 12.61 2.26 5.52
N GLY A 721 11.54 2.92 5.09
CA GLY A 721 10.20 2.32 4.99
C GLY A 721 10.19 1.09 4.07
N TYR A 722 10.82 1.21 2.89
CA TYR A 722 11.01 0.08 1.97
C TYR A 722 11.93 -1.00 2.54
N GLU A 723 13.04 -0.64 3.18
CA GLU A 723 13.98 -1.62 3.81
C GLU A 723 13.29 -2.45 4.90
N LEU A 724 12.35 -1.86 5.65
CA LEU A 724 11.56 -2.60 6.64
C LEU A 724 10.60 -3.60 5.96
N ASN A 725 9.93 -3.18 4.89
CA ASN A 725 8.90 -3.97 4.22
C ASN A 725 9.46 -4.98 3.19
N VAL A 726 10.68 -4.78 2.70
CA VAL A 726 11.31 -5.56 1.64
C VAL A 726 12.63 -6.15 2.14
N GLN A 727 12.55 -7.37 2.67
CA GLN A 727 13.70 -8.10 3.20
C GLN A 727 14.53 -8.75 2.09
N PRO A 728 15.87 -8.86 2.27
CA PRO A 728 16.73 -9.58 1.32
C PRO A 728 16.39 -11.08 1.27
N ILE A 729 16.69 -11.72 0.14
CA ILE A 729 16.41 -13.15 -0.08
C ILE A 729 17.72 -13.92 -0.07
N GLY A 730 17.85 -14.91 0.82
CA GLY A 730 19.03 -15.77 0.92
C GLY A 730 18.79 -17.16 0.30
N VAL A 731 19.75 -17.64 -0.50
CA VAL A 731 19.71 -18.96 -1.15
C VAL A 731 21.02 -19.71 -0.89
N TRP A 732 20.94 -20.90 -0.28
CA TRP A 732 22.07 -21.81 -0.18
C TRP A 732 22.35 -22.48 -1.52
N GLU A 733 23.61 -22.51 -1.92
CA GLU A 733 24.06 -23.14 -3.16
C GLU A 733 25.11 -24.24 -2.89
N THR A 734 25.50 -24.91 -3.97
CA THR A 734 26.67 -25.81 -4.00
C THR A 734 27.72 -25.27 -4.97
N TYR A 735 28.81 -26.01 -5.16
CA TYR A 735 29.81 -25.71 -6.18
C TYR A 735 29.34 -26.17 -7.55
N HIS A 736 29.32 -25.27 -8.53
CA HIS A 736 29.02 -25.55 -9.93
C HIS A 736 29.60 -24.44 -10.80
N GLU A 737 29.88 -24.78 -12.05
CA GLU A 737 30.24 -23.78 -13.06
C GLU A 737 28.97 -23.08 -13.53
N GLY A 738 29.05 -21.78 -13.75
CA GLY A 738 27.93 -20.96 -14.19
C GLY A 738 28.40 -19.80 -15.08
N PRO A 739 27.54 -19.27 -15.96
CA PRO A 739 27.91 -18.13 -16.80
C PRO A 739 27.91 -16.78 -16.08
N LEU A 740 27.32 -16.69 -14.88
CA LEU A 740 27.18 -15.43 -14.15
C LEU A 740 28.29 -15.24 -13.11
N SER A 741 28.68 -13.98 -12.88
CA SER A 741 29.61 -13.58 -11.83
C SER A 741 29.02 -13.72 -10.43
N GLN A 742 29.87 -13.72 -9.40
CA GLN A 742 29.45 -13.80 -7.99
C GLN A 742 28.87 -12.48 -7.42
N LEU A 743 28.88 -11.41 -8.22
CA LEU A 743 28.36 -10.09 -7.88
C LEU A 743 27.66 -9.52 -9.11
N MET A 744 26.47 -8.95 -8.92
CA MET A 744 25.71 -8.28 -9.97
C MET A 744 24.95 -7.09 -9.40
N GLU A 745 25.01 -5.96 -10.11
CA GLU A 745 24.20 -4.77 -9.85
C GLU A 745 23.21 -4.55 -11.00
N GLY A 746 21.92 -4.45 -10.67
CA GLY A 746 20.85 -4.40 -11.65
C GLY A 746 20.51 -2.99 -12.12
N ILE A 747 20.66 -1.99 -11.23
CA ILE A 747 20.31 -0.59 -11.48
C ILE A 747 21.19 0.35 -10.67
N GLN A 748 21.42 1.56 -11.18
CA GLN A 748 21.98 2.69 -10.44
C GLN A 748 21.13 3.92 -10.71
N ILE A 749 20.74 4.62 -9.65
CA ILE A 749 20.03 5.90 -9.73
C ILE A 749 20.88 6.91 -8.98
N ALA A 750 21.38 7.93 -9.67
CA ALA A 750 22.34 8.87 -9.09
C ALA A 750 21.76 9.68 -7.92
N SER A 751 20.46 9.98 -7.96
CA SER A 751 19.76 10.73 -6.91
C SER A 751 19.16 9.81 -5.86
N VAL A 752 19.33 10.18 -4.58
CA VAL A 752 18.66 9.48 -3.47
C VAL A 752 17.17 9.77 -3.38
N GLN A 753 16.71 10.85 -4.01
CA GLN A 753 15.32 11.32 -4.03
C GLN A 753 14.45 10.58 -5.05
N VAL A 754 15.04 9.73 -5.89
CA VAL A 754 14.32 8.92 -6.88
C VAL A 754 14.46 7.46 -6.52
N VAL A 755 13.35 6.75 -6.49
CA VAL A 755 13.31 5.30 -6.23
C VAL A 755 12.60 4.59 -7.38
N ALA A 756 13.08 3.40 -7.75
CA ALA A 756 12.41 2.53 -8.71
C ALA A 756 11.61 1.45 -7.99
N THR A 757 10.29 1.47 -8.17
CA THR A 757 9.36 0.52 -7.53
C THR A 757 9.09 -0.70 -8.40
N VAL A 758 9.13 -0.53 -9.72
CA VAL A 758 8.76 -1.57 -10.70
C VAL A 758 9.88 -1.81 -11.69
N PHE A 759 10.18 -3.08 -11.93
CA PHE A 759 10.86 -3.55 -13.13
C PHE A 759 10.17 -4.81 -13.62
N LYS A 760 9.43 -4.72 -14.73
CA LYS A 760 8.64 -5.82 -15.27
C LYS A 760 8.75 -5.90 -16.78
N GLN A 761 8.34 -7.03 -17.37
CA GLN A 761 8.14 -7.10 -18.81
C GLN A 761 6.98 -6.16 -19.22
N ALA A 762 7.12 -5.46 -20.35
CA ALA A 762 6.03 -4.66 -20.90
C ALA A 762 4.85 -5.55 -21.29
N GLU A 763 3.61 -5.05 -21.17
CA GLU A 763 2.44 -5.82 -21.64
C GLU A 763 2.38 -5.86 -23.17
N ASP A 764 2.85 -4.81 -23.84
CA ASP A 764 2.93 -4.72 -25.30
C ASP A 764 4.38 -4.52 -25.76
N GLY A 765 4.68 -5.05 -26.94
CA GLY A 765 5.99 -4.92 -27.58
C GLY A 765 7.07 -5.81 -26.96
N ASP A 766 8.31 -5.60 -27.42
CA ASP A 766 9.48 -6.33 -26.93
C ASP A 766 10.37 -5.40 -26.11
N GLY A 767 10.23 -5.47 -24.78
CA GLY A 767 10.98 -4.63 -23.85
C GLY A 767 10.51 -4.73 -22.40
N TRP A 768 10.97 -3.75 -21.62
CA TRP A 768 10.83 -3.71 -20.17
C TRP A 768 10.20 -2.40 -19.73
N ILE A 769 9.52 -2.42 -18.59
CA ILE A 769 8.95 -1.25 -17.93
C ILE A 769 9.71 -1.01 -16.64
N LEU A 770 10.28 0.19 -16.51
CA LEU A 770 10.85 0.70 -15.26
C LEU A 770 9.96 1.85 -14.77
N ARG A 771 9.50 1.78 -13.52
CA ARG A 771 8.73 2.87 -12.90
C ARG A 771 9.51 3.47 -11.74
N CYS A 772 9.62 4.79 -11.78
CA CYS A 772 10.31 5.58 -10.77
C CYS A 772 9.40 6.68 -10.26
N TYR A 773 9.63 7.13 -9.03
CA TYR A 773 9.01 8.36 -8.53
C TYR A 773 9.97 9.16 -7.64
N GLU A 774 9.72 10.47 -7.60
CA GLU A 774 10.42 11.41 -6.72
C GLU A 774 9.79 11.38 -5.31
N THR A 775 10.59 11.38 -4.26
CA THR A 775 10.12 11.05 -2.90
C THR A 775 10.16 12.20 -1.89
N SER A 776 10.77 13.32 -2.22
CA SER A 776 11.10 14.41 -1.29
C SER A 776 10.29 15.70 -1.52
N GLY A 777 9.54 15.79 -2.63
CA GLY A 777 8.74 16.98 -2.95
C GLY A 777 9.56 18.11 -3.57
N SER A 778 10.69 17.78 -4.22
CA SER A 778 11.54 18.73 -4.94
C SER A 778 11.92 18.21 -6.33
N SER A 779 12.01 19.11 -7.30
CA SER A 779 12.45 18.74 -8.64
C SER A 779 13.91 18.28 -8.64
N VAL A 780 14.19 17.21 -9.40
CA VAL A 780 15.52 16.61 -9.47
C VAL A 780 15.83 16.08 -10.87
N GLU A 781 17.04 16.37 -11.35
CA GLU A 781 17.63 15.73 -12.52
C GLU A 781 18.49 14.57 -12.04
N THR A 782 18.34 13.41 -12.67
CA THR A 782 19.12 12.22 -12.29
C THR A 782 19.48 11.38 -13.50
N GLU A 783 20.66 10.76 -13.45
CA GLU A 783 21.02 9.70 -14.37
C GLU A 783 20.48 8.37 -13.83
N ILE A 784 19.80 7.63 -14.71
CA ILE A 784 19.37 6.25 -14.47
C ILE A 784 20.23 5.36 -15.35
N VAL A 785 20.97 4.46 -14.72
CA VAL A 785 21.74 3.41 -15.40
C VAL A 785 21.11 2.08 -15.04
N VAL A 786 20.85 1.24 -16.03
CA VAL A 786 20.37 -0.14 -15.85
C VAL A 786 21.45 -1.06 -16.40
N PRO A 787 22.50 -1.39 -15.62
CA PRO A 787 23.58 -2.26 -16.07
C PRO A 787 23.06 -3.62 -16.58
N LEU A 788 21.98 -4.12 -15.97
CA LEU A 788 21.28 -5.34 -16.38
C LEU A 788 20.89 -5.35 -17.87
N LEU A 789 20.56 -4.19 -18.43
CA LEU A 789 20.17 -4.03 -19.84
C LEU A 789 21.25 -3.32 -20.68
N ASN A 790 22.37 -2.91 -20.06
CA ASN A 790 23.38 -2.03 -20.66
C ASN A 790 22.75 -0.75 -21.25
N ARG A 791 21.91 -0.08 -20.45
CA ARG A 791 21.21 1.17 -20.83
C ARG A 791 21.47 2.26 -19.81
N SER A 792 21.55 3.51 -20.27
CA SER A 792 21.49 4.69 -19.41
C SER A 792 20.77 5.84 -20.09
N TRP A 793 20.16 6.72 -19.30
CA TRP A 793 19.54 7.95 -19.75
C TRP A 793 19.44 8.96 -18.60
N HIS A 794 19.25 10.23 -18.95
CA HIS A 794 18.95 11.27 -17.98
C HIS A 794 17.44 11.47 -17.90
N ALA A 795 16.93 11.71 -16.70
CA ALA A 795 15.53 12.00 -16.45
C ALA A 795 15.38 13.15 -15.45
N SER A 796 14.51 14.10 -15.79
CA SER A 796 14.00 15.11 -14.87
C SER A 796 12.75 14.58 -14.19
N PHE A 797 12.63 14.80 -12.89
CA PHE A 797 11.42 14.59 -12.11
C PHE A 797 10.97 15.90 -11.48
N GLY A 798 9.68 16.20 -11.57
CA GLY A 798 9.00 17.17 -10.74
C GLY A 798 8.79 16.65 -9.32
N LYS A 799 8.17 17.48 -8.47
CA LYS A 799 7.83 17.11 -7.09
C LYS A 799 6.89 15.91 -7.08
N CYS A 800 7.22 14.85 -6.34
CA CYS A 800 6.39 13.65 -6.26
C CYS A 800 5.98 13.09 -7.65
N GLU A 801 6.76 13.36 -8.70
CA GLU A 801 6.40 12.95 -10.05
C GLU A 801 6.69 11.46 -10.24
N ILE A 802 5.72 10.74 -10.81
CA ILE A 802 5.80 9.35 -11.21
C ILE A 802 6.14 9.30 -12.70
N LYS A 803 7.23 8.63 -13.05
CA LYS A 803 7.60 8.38 -14.45
C LYS A 803 7.69 6.89 -14.74
N THR A 804 7.16 6.51 -15.90
CA THR A 804 7.25 5.15 -16.41
C THR A 804 8.05 5.17 -17.69
N PHE A 805 9.06 4.31 -17.78
CA PHE A 805 9.94 4.20 -18.93
C PHE A 805 9.74 2.85 -19.60
N PHE A 806 9.41 2.86 -20.89
CA PHE A 806 9.53 1.71 -21.76
C PHE A 806 10.96 1.63 -22.29
N ILE A 807 11.62 0.50 -22.04
CA ILE A 807 13.00 0.20 -22.44
C ILE A 807 12.95 -0.92 -23.48
N PRO A 808 13.04 -0.60 -24.79
CA PRO A 808 13.00 -1.62 -25.84
C PRO A 808 14.16 -2.62 -25.71
N SER A 809 13.89 -3.90 -25.99
CA SER A 809 14.91 -4.97 -25.99
C SER A 809 16.02 -4.70 -27.03
N ASN A 810 15.67 -4.09 -28.16
CA ASN A 810 16.65 -3.62 -29.14
C ASN A 810 17.24 -2.27 -28.70
N SER A 811 18.52 -2.28 -28.32
CA SER A 811 19.25 -1.10 -27.84
C SER A 811 19.39 0.04 -28.86
N ALA A 812 19.12 -0.21 -30.15
CA ALA A 812 19.07 0.83 -31.17
C ALA A 812 17.86 1.77 -31.01
N HIS A 813 16.80 1.35 -30.31
CA HIS A 813 15.64 2.19 -30.04
C HIS A 813 15.79 2.93 -28.69
N PRO A 814 15.46 4.23 -28.64
CA PRO A 814 15.61 5.01 -27.41
C PRO A 814 14.64 4.54 -26.33
N VAL A 815 14.99 4.81 -25.07
CA VAL A 815 14.05 4.68 -23.94
C VAL A 815 12.96 5.75 -24.12
N GLN A 816 11.72 5.37 -23.87
CA GLN A 816 10.56 6.24 -24.05
C GLN A 816 9.81 6.39 -22.72
N GLU A 817 9.41 7.62 -22.40
CA GLU A 817 8.45 7.82 -21.32
C GLU A 817 7.07 7.39 -21.81
N VAL A 818 6.37 6.60 -21.00
CA VAL A 818 5.00 6.15 -21.22
C VAL A 818 4.18 6.46 -19.98
N ASN A 819 2.86 6.42 -20.09
CA ASN A 819 1.96 6.63 -18.97
C ASN A 819 1.85 5.36 -18.08
N LEU A 820 1.00 5.38 -17.04
CA LEU A 820 0.89 4.25 -16.10
C LEU A 820 0.29 2.99 -16.74
N ILE A 821 -0.43 3.14 -17.85
CA ILE A 821 -1.03 2.05 -18.63
C ILE A 821 -0.16 1.61 -19.82
N GLU A 822 1.08 2.13 -19.89
CA GLU A 822 2.11 1.83 -20.90
C GLU A 822 1.81 2.33 -22.32
N TYR A 823 0.91 3.29 -22.46
CA TYR A 823 0.71 4.01 -23.71
C TYR A 823 1.56 5.29 -23.75
N GLN A 824 1.91 5.71 -24.96
CA GLN A 824 2.66 6.95 -25.21
C GLN A 824 1.82 8.21 -24.97
#